data_AF-A0A0B7NVK8-F1
#
_entry.id   AF-A0A0B7NVK8-F1
#
_cell.length_a   1.000
_cell.length_b   1.000
_cell.length_c   1.000
_cell.angle_alpha   90.00
_cell.angle_beta   90.00
_cell.angle_gamma   90.00
#
_symmetry.space_group_name_H-M   'P 1'
#
loop_
_entity.id
_entity.type
_entity.pdbx_description
1 polymer ?
#
loop_
_entity_poly.entity_id
_entity_poly.type
_entity_poly.pdbx_seq_one_letter_code
_entity_poly.pdbx_strand_id
1 'polypeptide(L)'
;MEAKLDRIRKQANSKLANQKLYGQTLVAVEETIREQGEELLPTAYFGAMMTTLQSSQGSTELTGALLYLLDEVFPFLPHSVLRSKFADIIAIMETVFEQHKDEQPIVRSIIGCLEELLAAQDAPNWTMPVTKKAFQQLLILSANASPKARKRAQDAVRNVLSRPPPPTAIHPAAEMTSEFVLRVLHETSKSDQHAAQQMLALLQTIVPYWPVHKFSTLCQTLLQLPKFNNIFLTKAAFDVFQALFDAQETDMDTEKFAGLIRAICELKPAAVDERLLPTWLLIVGKAFPSYAKLSAAQCGSDVATVFALIFNDFQQDSRCHRQIANCLCALIEYCVTDDLIEQASAGETNGLVEMIELLENGLGVHFQASWVHVMTVQQAMFNRLNRYAAPLMNGCLALLGELRLSPSEAYKEQLDKTLGVAISTMGPQFFLQVLPLNLESPTSSSQVGRAFLLPLLKTYTTNTDLSYFVNVLVPLGDRLAQKGEAAAARELEMQAKVYETLVNQIWSLAPGFCDLPVDLTRAFNDTVAERFSSLLYTQPDLRPTIAQALQLLIERNQALVKSSADDAHLLKAYGLTKAQARQNLEFMSKFAVNYLAVFFNVFSQIAPAFRGFMAEVVKSYLTVTAPQDVNTTFKKVLGMLSQSLESTEAAEANDPSLPPPMSHTMLDLAIIMIPFLDLESAGLLYNGTLQSLLGKESDPILQKKGYKVLNHLVRCDNGRQVVAQYIDELQNYLLEATGSCTGSAKKDRIKTLKEVVELLPATDLHFIPAILSEVVLASKDNNEKTRNFAFDLLVSMGNKMKAGGVVKNSRLEGFDESFPDVNATLGEFFTMLTAGLAGTTAHMIGATVGALSRVFFEFKDDLPVELASELLQTINVLAGSNNREIVKAAVGYVKVCIVVLDLGILQPQLGDIVRSLLKCQHQHKSHFKVKVRHLFERLIRRFGYEAVAALMPEEDKKMIVNIQKRRLRAKRRKNTNAADGDSDDEDEDVSARTATKKGTFQDAYEEVLYGSESEIDDQDSEDETLKTVKAAATALKQQKKKKQSVSNAFIREDDEDGPLDFLDRSALGRISSNKPQQRKIKTNKGAFAEGEDGRLVINEPTSQQDADQDAGEDANEDYYLQHMTNPDGFTRDKRNRIKFKKGKDAAGDAMEVDDGTEGPKKAKRPVKKYERIGKEFRSKRAGGDVKRKGQMDPFSYVPLNKVIKKKGRRDTKVTFTGRVKK
;
A
#
# COMPACT_ATOMS: atom_id res chain seq x y z
N MET A 1 -31.91 13.23 17.20
CA MET A 1 -32.14 13.16 18.65
C MET A 1 -31.77 11.79 19.22
N GLU A 2 -32.61 10.76 19.08
CA GLU A 2 -32.57 9.56 19.94
C GLU A 2 -31.20 8.88 20.11
N ALA A 3 -30.46 8.61 19.03
CA ALA A 3 -29.14 7.98 19.11
C ALA A 3 -28.06 8.78 19.87
N LYS A 4 -28.30 10.07 20.19
CA LYS A 4 -27.53 10.84 21.17
C LYS A 4 -28.09 10.64 22.60
N LEU A 5 -29.41 10.80 22.77
CA LEU A 5 -30.06 10.65 24.08
C LEU A 5 -29.84 9.24 24.66
N ASP A 6 -29.90 8.18 23.85
CA ASP A 6 -29.54 6.81 24.26
C ASP A 6 -28.14 6.69 24.87
N ARG A 7 -27.17 7.43 24.33
CA ARG A 7 -25.79 7.42 24.86
C ARG A 7 -25.70 8.09 26.23
N ILE A 8 -26.56 9.08 26.50
CA ILE A 8 -26.67 9.78 27.79
C ILE A 8 -27.53 8.96 28.77
N ARG A 9 -28.61 8.34 28.30
CA ARG A 9 -29.47 7.40 29.06
C ARG A 9 -28.66 6.22 29.59
N LYS A 10 -27.77 5.64 28.76
CA LYS A 10 -26.78 4.62 29.18
C LYS A 10 -25.80 5.12 30.25
N GLN A 11 -25.56 6.43 30.38
CA GLN A 11 -24.66 7.00 31.40
C GLN A 11 -25.30 7.15 32.79
N ALA A 12 -26.60 6.93 32.98
CA ALA A 12 -27.26 7.01 34.30
C ALA A 12 -26.66 6.05 35.35
N ASN A 13 -25.94 5.01 34.91
CA ASN A 13 -25.20 4.06 35.74
C ASN A 13 -23.66 4.23 35.63
N SER A 14 -23.17 5.35 35.12
CA SER A 14 -21.73 5.63 35.00
C SER A 14 -21.05 5.78 36.37
N LYS A 15 -19.75 5.46 36.41
CA LYS A 15 -18.88 5.69 37.57
C LYS A 15 -18.39 7.13 37.68
N LEU A 16 -18.50 7.92 36.61
CA LEU A 16 -18.14 9.33 36.60
C LEU A 16 -19.36 10.16 37.02
N ALA A 17 -19.25 10.89 38.13
CA ALA A 17 -20.36 11.61 38.74
C ALA A 17 -21.11 12.52 37.75
N ASN A 18 -20.39 13.31 36.95
CA ASN A 18 -20.97 14.25 35.97
C ASN A 18 -21.77 13.52 34.88
N GLN A 19 -21.26 12.41 34.34
CA GLN A 19 -21.97 11.59 33.35
C GLN A 19 -23.21 10.94 33.96
N LYS A 20 -23.08 10.44 35.20
CA LYS A 20 -24.17 9.85 35.96
C LYS A 20 -25.29 10.87 36.18
N LEU A 21 -24.94 12.09 36.59
CA LEU A 21 -25.86 13.21 36.77
C LEU A 21 -26.63 13.54 35.48
N TYR A 22 -25.95 13.66 34.33
CA TYR A 22 -26.62 13.93 33.05
C TYR A 22 -27.61 12.81 32.67
N GLY A 23 -27.22 11.55 32.84
CA GLY A 23 -28.10 10.41 32.59
C GLY A 23 -29.29 10.34 33.55
N GLN A 24 -29.09 10.61 34.85
CA GLN A 24 -30.16 10.63 35.85
C GLN A 24 -31.12 11.82 35.63
N THR A 25 -30.61 13.00 35.26
CA THR A 25 -31.43 14.18 34.93
C THR A 25 -32.27 13.93 33.68
N LEU A 26 -31.71 13.29 32.65
CA LEU A 26 -32.46 12.91 31.45
C LEU A 26 -33.60 11.94 31.78
N VAL A 27 -33.35 10.90 32.59
CA VAL A 27 -34.39 9.94 32.99
C VAL A 27 -35.52 10.63 33.78
N ALA A 28 -35.19 11.51 34.73
CA ALA A 28 -36.19 12.25 35.50
C ALA A 28 -37.05 13.19 34.60
N VAL A 29 -36.44 13.82 33.59
CA VAL A 29 -37.17 14.61 32.58
C VAL A 29 -38.08 13.72 31.72
N GLU A 30 -37.59 12.55 31.27
CA GLU A 30 -38.44 11.59 30.54
C GLU A 30 -39.61 11.06 31.38
N GLU A 31 -39.40 10.81 32.68
CA GLU A 31 -40.46 10.42 33.61
C GLU A 31 -41.50 11.54 33.76
N THR A 32 -41.07 12.79 33.95
CA THR A 32 -41.94 13.97 34.02
C THR A 32 -42.82 14.11 32.75
N ILE A 33 -42.24 13.90 31.56
CA ILE A 33 -42.98 13.99 30.28
C ILE A 33 -44.01 12.86 30.16
N ARG A 34 -43.65 11.63 30.57
CA ARG A 34 -44.58 10.49 30.60
C ARG A 34 -45.73 10.68 31.59
N GLU A 35 -45.46 11.27 32.76
CA GLU A 35 -46.48 11.61 33.76
C GLU A 35 -47.47 12.68 33.25
N GLN A 36 -47.01 13.60 32.39
CA GLN A 36 -47.85 14.60 31.71
C GLN A 36 -48.64 14.01 30.52
N GLY A 37 -48.36 12.76 30.12
CA GLY A 37 -49.05 12.08 29.02
C GLY A 37 -48.62 12.52 27.63
N GLU A 38 -47.50 13.25 27.50
CA GLU A 38 -46.96 13.68 26.20
C GLU A 38 -46.03 12.63 25.58
N GLU A 39 -45.92 12.62 24.24
CA GLU A 39 -44.90 11.84 23.54
C GLU A 39 -43.51 12.45 23.72
N LEU A 40 -42.45 11.63 23.64
CA LEU A 40 -41.05 12.03 23.81
C LEU A 40 -40.50 12.80 22.58
N LEU A 41 -41.15 13.91 22.25
CA LEU A 41 -40.83 14.80 21.13
C LEU A 41 -39.84 15.89 21.54
N PRO A 42 -39.06 16.47 20.60
CA PRO A 42 -38.09 17.53 20.91
C PRO A 42 -38.68 18.72 21.67
N THR A 43 -39.93 19.07 21.39
CA THR A 43 -40.67 20.17 22.04
C THR A 43 -41.07 19.86 23.48
N ALA A 44 -41.37 18.59 23.81
CA ALA A 44 -41.70 18.16 25.17
C ALA A 44 -40.44 18.19 26.06
N TYR A 45 -39.31 17.65 25.55
CA TYR A 45 -38.00 17.77 26.20
C TYR A 45 -37.63 19.25 26.48
N PHE A 46 -37.78 20.12 25.48
CA PHE A 46 -37.53 21.55 25.63
C PHE A 46 -38.45 22.21 26.68
N GLY A 47 -39.76 21.94 26.63
CA GLY A 47 -40.74 22.50 27.57
C GLY A 47 -40.46 22.10 29.02
N ALA A 48 -40.22 20.80 29.26
CA ALA A 48 -39.87 20.27 30.57
C ALA A 48 -38.54 20.86 31.07
N MET A 49 -37.47 20.80 30.27
CA MET A 49 -36.15 21.30 30.67
C MET A 49 -36.15 22.82 30.97
N MET A 50 -36.81 23.63 30.15
CA MET A 50 -36.88 25.09 30.39
C MET A 50 -37.70 25.44 31.63
N THR A 51 -38.81 24.72 31.90
CA THR A 51 -39.64 24.93 33.10
C THR A 51 -38.88 24.51 34.37
N THR A 52 -38.14 23.40 34.31
CA THR A 52 -37.25 22.99 35.42
C THR A 52 -36.12 23.99 35.61
N LEU A 53 -35.50 24.50 34.55
CA LEU A 53 -34.42 25.50 34.62
C LEU A 53 -34.87 26.83 35.24
N GLN A 54 -36.11 27.27 34.98
CA GLN A 54 -36.69 28.46 35.62
C GLN A 54 -36.98 28.28 37.11
N SER A 55 -37.31 27.06 37.54
CA SER A 55 -37.65 26.73 38.93
C SER A 55 -36.45 26.25 39.76
N SER A 56 -35.35 25.81 39.13
CA SER A 56 -34.15 25.28 39.79
C SER A 56 -33.22 26.36 40.38
N GLN A 57 -33.78 27.36 41.08
CA GLN A 57 -33.03 28.45 41.71
C GLN A 57 -32.24 27.95 42.93
N GLY A 58 -31.02 27.43 42.69
CA GLY A 58 -30.04 27.15 43.75
C GLY A 58 -29.13 25.93 43.57
N SER A 59 -29.29 25.10 42.52
CA SER A 59 -28.44 23.93 42.28
C SER A 59 -27.59 24.09 41.01
N THR A 60 -26.29 24.37 41.21
CA THR A 60 -25.28 24.50 40.15
C THR A 60 -25.21 23.24 39.27
N GLU A 61 -25.16 22.07 39.93
CA GLU A 61 -25.08 20.76 39.28
C GLU A 61 -26.30 20.47 38.40
N LEU A 62 -27.51 20.70 38.91
CA LEU A 62 -28.76 20.50 38.16
C LEU A 62 -28.88 21.48 36.98
N THR A 63 -28.55 22.75 37.22
CA THR A 63 -28.55 23.81 36.19
C THR A 63 -27.60 23.46 35.05
N GLY A 64 -26.39 23.01 35.37
CA GLY A 64 -25.41 22.55 34.37
C GLY A 64 -25.84 21.29 33.62
N ALA A 65 -26.51 20.35 34.29
CA ALA A 65 -27.06 19.15 33.65
C ALA A 65 -28.21 19.48 32.68
N LEU A 66 -29.15 20.33 33.08
CA LEU A 66 -30.25 20.79 32.22
C LEU A 66 -29.74 21.56 30.99
N LEU A 67 -28.76 22.45 31.17
CA LEU A 67 -28.15 23.18 30.05
C LEU A 67 -27.38 22.28 29.08
N TYR A 68 -26.67 21.26 29.60
CA TYR A 68 -26.00 20.27 28.75
C TYR A 68 -26.99 19.45 27.91
N LEU A 69 -28.14 19.07 28.50
CA LEU A 69 -29.21 18.37 27.76
C LEU A 69 -29.90 19.29 26.75
N LEU A 70 -30.07 20.58 27.07
CA LEU A 70 -30.62 21.58 26.14
C LEU A 70 -29.71 21.79 24.91
N ASP A 71 -28.38 21.92 25.07
CA ASP A 71 -27.40 22.00 23.95
C ASP A 71 -27.55 20.81 22.98
N GLU A 72 -27.84 19.60 23.51
CA GLU A 72 -28.06 18.40 22.70
C GLU A 72 -29.49 18.28 22.09
N VAL A 73 -30.47 19.03 22.62
CA VAL A 73 -31.86 19.08 22.13
C VAL A 73 -32.09 20.18 21.10
N PHE A 74 -31.47 21.36 21.27
CA PHE A 74 -31.65 22.54 20.42
C PHE A 74 -31.52 22.28 18.89
N PRO A 75 -30.52 21.52 18.39
CA PRO A 75 -30.37 21.22 16.95
C PRO A 75 -31.53 20.44 16.32
N PHE A 76 -32.49 19.94 17.10
CA PHE A 76 -33.62 19.14 16.64
C PHE A 76 -34.98 19.84 16.81
N LEU A 77 -35.00 21.09 17.29
CA LEU A 77 -36.23 21.88 17.45
C LEU A 77 -36.61 22.58 16.13
N PRO A 78 -37.91 22.68 15.79
CA PRO A 78 -38.34 23.45 14.62
C PRO A 78 -37.95 24.93 14.75
N HIS A 79 -37.40 25.54 13.68
CA HIS A 79 -36.98 26.94 13.68
C HIS A 79 -38.10 27.93 14.07
N SER A 80 -39.37 27.58 13.82
CA SER A 80 -40.54 28.35 14.26
C SER A 80 -40.65 28.46 15.79
N VAL A 81 -40.32 27.38 16.53
CA VAL A 81 -40.27 27.37 17.99
C VAL A 81 -39.09 28.22 18.47
N LEU A 82 -37.90 28.03 17.88
CA LEU A 82 -36.69 28.77 18.23
C LEU A 82 -36.81 30.28 18.01
N ARG A 83 -37.54 30.73 16.99
CA ARG A 83 -37.84 32.15 16.75
C ARG A 83 -38.90 32.68 17.70
N SER A 84 -40.06 32.00 17.80
CA SER A 84 -41.18 32.47 18.63
C SER A 84 -40.86 32.52 20.13
N LYS A 85 -39.90 31.71 20.60
CA LYS A 85 -39.42 31.69 21.98
C LYS A 85 -38.04 32.33 22.19
N PHE A 86 -37.45 32.96 21.17
CA PHE A 86 -36.10 33.51 21.24
C PHE A 86 -35.90 34.47 22.44
N ALA A 87 -36.78 35.46 22.61
CA ALA A 87 -36.66 36.44 23.69
C ALA A 87 -36.77 35.81 25.09
N ASP A 88 -37.74 34.91 25.28
CA ASP A 88 -37.95 34.17 26.54
C ASP A 88 -36.69 33.36 26.90
N ILE A 89 -36.13 32.62 25.93
CA ILE A 89 -34.95 31.76 26.14
C ILE A 89 -33.71 32.61 26.42
N ILE A 90 -33.48 33.68 25.64
CA ILE A 90 -32.30 34.55 25.83
C ILE A 90 -32.31 35.22 27.20
N ALA A 91 -33.45 35.70 27.70
CA ALA A 91 -33.54 36.30 29.04
C ALA A 91 -33.14 35.31 30.16
N ILE A 92 -33.52 34.04 30.02
CA ILE A 92 -33.14 32.96 30.94
C ILE A 92 -31.63 32.65 30.81
N MET A 93 -31.11 32.54 29.59
CA MET A 93 -29.69 32.27 29.35
C MET A 93 -28.77 33.40 29.83
N GLU A 94 -29.18 34.67 29.69
CA GLU A 94 -28.47 35.82 30.27
C GLU A 94 -28.46 35.76 31.81
N THR A 95 -29.61 35.48 32.43
CA THR A 95 -29.74 35.38 33.89
C THR A 95 -28.84 34.28 34.46
N VAL A 96 -28.87 33.08 33.85
CA VAL A 96 -28.05 31.94 34.29
C VAL A 96 -26.56 32.15 33.98
N PHE A 97 -26.24 32.85 32.89
CA PHE A 97 -24.85 33.24 32.58
C PHE A 97 -24.27 34.20 33.62
N GLU A 98 -25.02 35.23 34.07
CA GLU A 98 -24.53 36.15 35.10
C GLU A 98 -24.33 35.44 36.46
N GLN A 99 -25.19 34.48 36.79
CA GLN A 99 -25.08 33.67 38.02
C GLN A 99 -23.90 32.69 38.00
N HIS A 100 -23.60 32.07 36.86
CA HIS A 100 -22.64 30.96 36.74
C HIS A 100 -21.45 31.23 35.80
N LYS A 101 -21.12 32.50 35.54
CA LYS A 101 -20.05 32.96 34.61
C LYS A 101 -18.69 32.27 34.79
N ASP A 102 -18.36 31.86 36.02
CA ASP A 102 -17.08 31.25 36.37
C ASP A 102 -17.08 29.72 36.12
N GLU A 103 -18.26 29.10 36.03
CA GLU A 103 -18.44 27.66 35.81
C GLU A 103 -18.30 27.28 34.33
N GLN A 104 -17.08 26.90 33.94
CA GLN A 104 -16.74 26.63 32.55
C GLN A 104 -17.55 25.51 31.83
N PRO A 105 -18.10 24.48 32.49
CA PRO A 105 -19.05 23.55 31.86
C PRO A 105 -20.38 24.24 31.50
N ILE A 106 -20.91 25.06 32.40
CA ILE A 106 -22.17 25.81 32.22
C ILE A 106 -22.03 26.80 31.07
N VAL A 107 -20.98 27.63 31.10
CA VAL A 107 -20.69 28.59 30.02
C VAL A 107 -20.55 27.92 28.66
N ARG A 108 -19.95 26.72 28.58
CA ARG A 108 -19.85 25.96 27.31
C ARG A 108 -21.21 25.51 26.77
N SER A 109 -22.11 25.04 27.62
CA SER A 109 -23.46 24.62 27.22
C SER A 109 -24.31 25.83 26.82
N ILE A 110 -24.20 26.96 27.53
CA ILE A 110 -24.86 28.23 27.15
C ILE A 110 -24.39 28.69 25.76
N ILE A 111 -23.08 28.64 25.47
CA ILE A 111 -22.54 28.97 24.14
C ILE A 111 -23.16 28.08 23.04
N GLY A 112 -23.36 26.79 23.31
CA GLY A 112 -23.97 25.87 22.34
C GLY A 112 -25.47 26.12 22.12
N CYS A 113 -26.21 26.40 23.20
CA CYS A 113 -27.58 26.87 23.12
C CYS A 113 -27.68 28.17 22.28
N LEU A 114 -26.79 29.14 22.52
CA LEU A 114 -26.71 30.40 21.77
C LEU A 114 -26.39 30.18 20.29
N GLU A 115 -25.54 29.22 19.93
CA GLU A 115 -25.20 28.91 18.53
C GLU A 115 -26.45 28.58 17.70
N GLU A 116 -27.23 27.58 18.14
CA GLU A 116 -28.42 27.14 17.40
C GLU A 116 -29.56 28.14 17.49
N LEU A 117 -29.73 28.82 18.63
CA LEU A 117 -30.70 29.91 18.77
C LEU A 117 -30.43 31.05 17.78
N LEU A 118 -29.17 31.44 17.59
CA LEU A 118 -28.79 32.52 16.68
C LEU A 118 -28.83 32.06 15.20
N ALA A 119 -28.35 30.86 14.91
CA ALA A 119 -28.39 30.28 13.56
C ALA A 119 -29.81 30.01 13.04
N ALA A 120 -30.79 29.82 13.93
CA ALA A 120 -32.19 29.62 13.56
C ALA A 120 -32.91 30.91 13.13
N GLN A 121 -32.40 32.11 13.45
CA GLN A 121 -33.09 33.39 13.22
C GLN A 121 -33.20 33.78 11.74
N ASP A 122 -34.14 34.66 11.41
CA ASP A 122 -34.30 35.27 10.09
C ASP A 122 -33.81 36.73 10.05
N ALA A 123 -33.72 37.30 8.84
CA ALA A 123 -33.19 38.64 8.63
C ALA A 123 -33.93 39.75 9.44
N PRO A 124 -35.27 39.74 9.60
CA PRO A 124 -35.96 40.68 10.50
C PRO A 124 -35.50 40.54 11.96
N ASN A 125 -35.45 39.33 12.52
CA ASN A 125 -35.01 39.12 13.90
C ASN A 125 -33.53 39.52 14.11
N TRP A 126 -32.67 39.38 13.10
CA TRP A 126 -31.29 39.90 13.13
C TRP A 126 -31.18 41.43 13.21
N THR A 127 -32.24 42.18 12.90
CA THR A 127 -32.24 43.65 13.12
C THR A 127 -32.41 44.03 14.58
N MET A 128 -33.03 43.17 15.40
CA MET A 128 -33.45 43.48 16.77
C MET A 128 -32.27 43.62 17.74
N PRO A 129 -32.37 44.49 18.77
CA PRO A 129 -31.31 44.67 19.77
C PRO A 129 -30.95 43.40 20.54
N VAL A 130 -31.94 42.55 20.86
CA VAL A 130 -31.74 41.31 21.65
C VAL A 130 -30.81 40.33 20.91
N THR A 131 -31.08 40.08 19.63
CA THR A 131 -30.27 39.20 18.77
C THR A 131 -28.84 39.70 18.61
N LYS A 132 -28.67 41.02 18.45
CA LYS A 132 -27.36 41.67 18.38
C LYS A 132 -26.59 41.57 19.69
N LYS A 133 -27.25 41.80 20.84
CA LYS A 133 -26.66 41.66 22.18
C LYS A 133 -26.18 40.22 22.44
N ALA A 134 -27.01 39.22 22.14
CA ALA A 134 -26.67 37.81 22.29
C ALA A 134 -25.46 37.39 21.42
N PHE A 135 -25.39 37.84 20.16
CA PHE A 135 -24.20 37.59 19.33
C PHE A 135 -22.98 38.40 19.78
N GLN A 136 -23.15 39.62 20.30
CA GLN A 136 -22.05 40.40 20.88
C GLN A 136 -21.46 39.71 22.14
N GLN A 137 -22.30 39.07 22.96
CA GLN A 137 -21.84 38.23 24.08
C GLN A 137 -20.99 37.05 23.59
N LEU A 138 -21.42 36.38 22.51
CA LEU A 138 -20.67 35.31 21.84
C LEU A 138 -19.28 35.78 21.36
N LEU A 139 -19.22 36.97 20.75
CA LEU A 139 -17.96 37.61 20.33
C LEU A 139 -17.04 37.92 21.52
N ILE A 140 -17.57 38.48 22.62
CA ILE A 140 -16.79 38.78 23.84
C ILE A 140 -16.21 37.49 24.45
N LEU A 141 -16.99 36.41 24.50
CA LEU A 141 -16.52 35.09 24.96
C LEU A 141 -15.43 34.50 24.04
N SER A 142 -15.52 34.74 22.73
CA SER A 142 -14.52 34.30 21.74
C SER A 142 -13.15 35.00 21.90
N ALA A 143 -13.08 36.13 22.61
CA ALA A 143 -11.84 36.78 23.03
C ALA A 143 -11.43 36.35 24.45
N ASN A 144 -12.31 36.55 25.45
CA ASN A 144 -11.89 36.69 26.84
C ASN A 144 -12.18 35.48 27.76
N ALA A 145 -12.91 34.46 27.31
CA ALA A 145 -13.27 33.31 28.15
C ALA A 145 -12.08 32.35 28.43
N SER A 146 -12.28 31.29 29.21
CA SER A 146 -11.25 30.23 29.37
C SER A 146 -10.97 29.52 28.02
N PRO A 147 -9.81 28.86 27.83
CA PRO A 147 -9.49 28.20 26.56
C PRO A 147 -10.55 27.20 26.06
N LYS A 148 -11.20 26.47 26.97
CA LYS A 148 -12.26 25.50 26.63
C LYS A 148 -13.61 26.15 26.28
N ALA A 149 -13.91 27.32 26.84
CA ALA A 149 -15.12 28.09 26.52
C ALA A 149 -14.91 28.94 25.26
N ARG A 150 -13.79 29.67 25.18
CA ARG A 150 -13.38 30.47 24.03
C ARG A 150 -13.39 29.66 22.74
N LYS A 151 -12.81 28.45 22.72
CA LYS A 151 -12.84 27.63 21.49
C LYS A 151 -14.28 27.31 21.06
N ARG A 152 -15.15 26.89 21.99
CA ARG A 152 -16.58 26.62 21.71
C ARG A 152 -17.27 27.88 21.14
N ALA A 153 -16.93 29.08 21.63
CA ALA A 153 -17.46 30.35 21.13
C ALA A 153 -16.92 30.71 19.74
N GLN A 154 -15.65 30.46 19.45
CA GLN A 154 -15.05 30.67 18.13
C GLN A 154 -15.66 29.71 17.09
N ASP A 155 -15.79 28.43 17.44
CA ASP A 155 -16.49 27.43 16.63
C ASP A 155 -17.95 27.87 16.37
N ALA A 156 -18.66 28.38 17.39
CA ALA A 156 -20.04 28.87 17.27
C ALA A 156 -20.17 30.13 16.38
N VAL A 157 -19.30 31.14 16.53
CA VAL A 157 -19.29 32.34 15.65
C VAL A 157 -19.15 31.92 14.19
N ARG A 158 -18.22 31.01 13.90
CA ARG A 158 -18.01 30.45 12.56
C ARG A 158 -19.25 29.72 12.03
N ASN A 159 -19.88 28.89 12.86
CA ASN A 159 -21.04 28.10 12.47
C ASN A 159 -22.34 28.90 12.34
N VAL A 160 -22.44 30.09 12.97
CA VAL A 160 -23.52 31.06 12.70
C VAL A 160 -23.26 31.78 11.39
N LEU A 161 -22.04 32.30 11.17
CA LEU A 161 -21.69 33.01 9.93
C LEU A 161 -21.80 32.13 8.67
N SER A 162 -21.60 30.82 8.79
CA SER A 162 -21.77 29.86 7.69
C SER A 162 -23.23 29.52 7.35
N ARG A 163 -24.21 29.99 8.15
CA ARG A 163 -25.65 29.74 7.99
C ARG A 163 -26.44 31.03 7.71
N PRO A 164 -26.21 31.74 6.59
CA PRO A 164 -26.87 33.02 6.31
C PRO A 164 -28.40 32.85 6.17
N PRO A 165 -29.23 33.76 6.75
CA PRO A 165 -30.68 33.68 6.67
C PRO A 165 -31.16 33.98 5.23
N PRO A 166 -31.92 33.08 4.58
CA PRO A 166 -32.47 33.33 3.25
C PRO A 166 -33.34 34.60 3.21
N PRO A 167 -33.26 35.42 2.15
CA PRO A 167 -32.53 35.20 0.89
C PRO A 167 -31.09 35.77 0.87
N THR A 168 -30.51 36.16 2.01
CA THR A 168 -29.18 36.80 2.04
C THR A 168 -28.06 35.80 1.76
N ALA A 169 -27.05 36.20 0.97
CA ALA A 169 -25.86 35.39 0.69
C ALA A 169 -24.75 35.58 1.75
N ILE A 170 -24.69 36.75 2.38
CA ILE A 170 -23.76 37.09 3.48
C ILE A 170 -24.57 37.24 4.76
N HIS A 171 -24.15 36.59 5.85
CA HIS A 171 -24.85 36.62 7.12
C HIS A 171 -24.84 38.05 7.73
N PRO A 172 -25.98 38.63 8.18
CA PRO A 172 -26.06 40.00 8.72
C PRO A 172 -25.15 40.33 9.91
N ALA A 173 -24.58 39.31 10.56
CA ALA A 173 -23.62 39.45 11.65
C ALA A 173 -22.14 39.55 11.20
N ALA A 174 -21.82 39.34 9.91
CA ALA A 174 -20.46 39.48 9.40
C ALA A 174 -19.93 40.92 9.59
N GLU A 175 -20.79 41.92 9.39
CA GLU A 175 -20.44 43.33 9.57
C GLU A 175 -20.09 43.64 11.04
N MET A 176 -20.95 43.21 11.98
CA MET A 176 -20.73 43.32 13.43
C MET A 176 -19.49 42.54 13.91
N THR A 177 -19.25 41.34 13.34
CA THR A 177 -18.04 40.55 13.62
C THR A 177 -16.79 41.29 13.16
N SER A 178 -16.81 41.85 11.95
CA SER A 178 -15.67 42.58 11.39
C SER A 178 -15.32 43.81 12.23
N GLU A 179 -16.31 44.54 12.73
CA GLU A 179 -16.10 45.71 13.59
C GLU A 179 -15.56 45.35 14.96
N PHE A 180 -16.04 44.26 15.56
CA PHE A 180 -15.51 43.76 16.83
C PHE A 180 -14.06 43.29 16.70
N VAL A 181 -13.76 42.47 15.68
CA VAL A 181 -12.39 41.98 15.41
C VAL A 181 -11.45 43.15 15.10
N LEU A 182 -11.83 44.07 14.21
CA LEU A 182 -11.00 45.25 13.91
C LEU A 182 -10.80 46.12 15.15
N ARG A 183 -11.83 46.35 15.97
CA ARG A 183 -11.72 47.15 17.21
C ARG A 183 -10.72 46.54 18.19
N VAL A 184 -10.84 45.25 18.51
CA VAL A 184 -9.90 44.57 19.42
C VAL A 184 -8.46 44.60 18.87
N LEU A 185 -8.27 44.51 17.56
CA LEU A 185 -6.95 44.63 16.92
C LEU A 185 -6.38 46.06 16.93
N HIS A 186 -7.23 47.11 16.93
CA HIS A 186 -6.81 48.51 17.07
C HIS A 186 -6.56 48.91 18.54
N GLU A 187 -7.31 48.34 19.48
CA GLU A 187 -7.16 48.52 20.93
C GLU A 187 -5.97 47.72 21.50
N THR A 188 -5.30 46.91 20.67
CA THR A 188 -4.13 46.10 21.04
C THR A 188 -2.96 46.99 21.46
N SER A 189 -2.35 46.68 22.60
CA SER A 189 -1.28 47.48 23.21
C SER A 189 0.05 46.72 23.29
N LYS A 190 1.08 47.34 23.87
CA LYS A 190 2.34 46.62 24.19
C LYS A 190 2.23 45.73 25.43
N SER A 191 1.21 45.93 26.27
CA SER A 191 1.02 45.23 27.55
C SER A 191 -0.08 44.17 27.52
N ASP A 192 -1.16 44.39 26.75
CA ASP A 192 -2.16 43.35 26.45
C ASP A 192 -2.23 43.11 24.94
N GLN A 193 -1.99 41.85 24.59
CA GLN A 193 -1.99 41.28 23.24
C GLN A 193 -2.68 39.91 23.22
N HIS A 194 -3.19 39.43 24.36
CA HIS A 194 -3.79 38.10 24.43
C HIS A 194 -5.12 38.08 23.67
N ALA A 195 -6.01 39.04 23.92
CA ALA A 195 -7.27 39.18 23.17
C ALA A 195 -7.03 39.27 21.65
N ALA A 196 -6.00 40.02 21.24
CA ALA A 196 -5.59 40.16 19.84
C ALA A 196 -5.22 38.82 19.20
N GLN A 197 -4.35 38.03 19.85
CA GLN A 197 -3.96 36.69 19.38
C GLN A 197 -5.18 35.76 19.27
N GLN A 198 -6.13 35.85 20.19
CA GLN A 198 -7.36 35.06 20.13
C GLN A 198 -8.29 35.50 18.98
N MET A 199 -8.37 36.80 18.69
CA MET A 199 -9.11 37.31 17.52
C MET A 199 -8.49 36.90 16.20
N LEU A 200 -7.15 36.84 16.10
CA LEU A 200 -6.47 36.31 14.92
C LEU A 200 -6.74 34.82 14.72
N ALA A 201 -6.77 34.03 15.79
CA ALA A 201 -7.13 32.60 15.74
C ALA A 201 -8.59 32.38 15.30
N LEU A 202 -9.53 33.21 15.77
CA LEU A 202 -10.91 33.23 15.25
C LEU A 202 -10.91 33.59 13.74
N LEU A 203 -10.24 34.69 13.39
CA LEU A 203 -10.22 35.27 12.05
C LEU A 203 -9.80 34.25 10.99
N GLN A 204 -8.74 33.47 11.22
CA GLN A 204 -8.30 32.37 10.34
C GLN A 204 -9.43 31.41 9.94
N THR A 205 -10.43 31.20 10.81
CA THR A 205 -11.53 30.25 10.59
C THR A 205 -12.78 30.88 9.93
N ILE A 206 -12.87 32.22 9.93
CA ILE A 206 -14.01 33.00 9.40
C ILE A 206 -13.67 33.83 8.16
N VAL A 207 -12.43 33.75 7.63
CA VAL A 207 -12.02 34.44 6.39
C VAL A 207 -13.04 34.28 5.24
N PRO A 208 -13.61 33.10 4.94
CA PRO A 208 -14.59 32.95 3.85
C PRO A 208 -15.90 33.70 4.05
N TYR A 209 -16.13 34.28 5.23
CA TYR A 209 -17.33 35.05 5.59
C TYR A 209 -17.00 36.53 5.88
N TRP A 210 -15.78 36.99 5.58
CA TRP A 210 -15.35 38.36 5.85
C TRP A 210 -15.95 39.35 4.83
N PRO A 211 -16.47 40.52 5.24
CA PRO A 211 -17.02 41.50 4.29
C PRO A 211 -15.95 42.08 3.35
N VAL A 212 -16.18 41.99 2.04
CA VAL A 212 -15.21 42.34 0.99
C VAL A 212 -14.74 43.80 1.11
N HIS A 213 -15.65 44.75 1.38
CA HIS A 213 -15.33 46.18 1.56
C HIS A 213 -14.42 46.47 2.76
N LYS A 214 -14.33 45.54 3.74
CA LYS A 214 -13.45 45.64 4.91
C LYS A 214 -12.16 44.81 4.76
N PHE A 215 -11.90 44.20 3.60
CA PHE A 215 -10.65 43.46 3.34
C PHE A 215 -9.42 44.36 3.40
N SER A 216 -9.44 45.50 2.70
CA SER A 216 -8.29 46.43 2.68
C SER A 216 -7.94 46.96 4.07
N THR A 217 -8.95 47.35 4.86
CA THR A 217 -8.80 47.77 6.26
C THR A 217 -8.20 46.66 7.12
N LEU A 218 -8.63 45.41 6.92
CA LEU A 218 -8.05 44.27 7.63
C LEU A 218 -6.57 44.09 7.28
N CYS A 219 -6.19 44.10 6.00
CA CYS A 219 -4.78 44.00 5.60
C CYS A 219 -3.92 45.13 6.19
N GLN A 220 -4.40 46.38 6.15
CA GLN A 220 -3.71 47.52 6.79
C GLN A 220 -3.56 47.35 8.31
N THR A 221 -4.53 46.71 8.98
CA THR A 221 -4.45 46.39 10.41
C THR A 221 -3.39 45.31 10.67
N LEU A 222 -3.43 44.22 9.90
CA LEU A 222 -2.50 43.09 10.02
C LEU A 222 -1.03 43.50 9.76
N LEU A 223 -0.78 44.41 8.81
CA LEU A 223 0.56 44.98 8.54
C LEU A 223 1.13 45.81 9.72
N GLN A 224 0.28 46.25 10.66
CA GLN A 224 0.74 47.00 11.84
C GLN A 224 1.12 46.09 13.01
N LEU A 225 0.54 44.90 13.12
CA LEU A 225 0.74 44.00 14.26
C LEU A 225 2.20 43.54 14.48
N PRO A 226 3.03 43.29 13.44
CA PRO A 226 4.45 42.99 13.64
C PRO A 226 5.25 44.07 14.37
N LYS A 227 4.82 45.34 14.29
CA LYS A 227 5.48 46.50 14.93
C LYS A 227 5.44 46.46 16.47
N PHE A 228 4.67 45.54 17.05
CA PHE A 228 4.65 45.28 18.49
C PHE A 228 5.76 44.30 18.96
N ASN A 229 6.59 43.77 18.05
CA ASN A 229 7.73 42.88 18.32
C ASN A 229 7.40 41.59 19.11
N ASN A 230 6.14 41.11 19.07
CA ASN A 230 5.76 39.81 19.64
C ASN A 230 5.72 38.73 18.55
N ILE A 231 6.56 37.71 18.69
CA ILE A 231 6.68 36.57 17.77
C ILE A 231 5.33 35.86 17.57
N PHE A 232 4.55 35.65 18.63
CA PHE A 232 3.26 34.95 18.55
C PHE A 232 2.19 35.80 17.85
N LEU A 233 2.18 37.11 18.08
CA LEU A 233 1.26 38.04 17.40
C LEU A 233 1.60 38.17 15.92
N THR A 234 2.89 38.31 15.60
CA THR A 234 3.41 38.37 14.23
C THR A 234 3.08 37.08 13.47
N LYS A 235 3.35 35.91 14.06
CA LYS A 235 2.99 34.62 13.46
C LYS A 235 1.47 34.50 13.26
N ALA A 236 0.64 34.86 14.23
CA ALA A 236 -0.81 34.77 14.10
C ALA A 236 -1.37 35.69 13.00
N ALA A 237 -0.78 36.88 12.80
CA ALA A 237 -1.12 37.77 11.70
C ALA A 237 -0.66 37.22 10.33
N PHE A 238 0.51 36.59 10.29
CA PHE A 238 1.04 35.89 9.11
C PHE A 238 0.21 34.66 8.72
N ASP A 239 -0.23 33.87 9.71
CA ASP A 239 -1.16 32.74 9.52
C ASP A 239 -2.53 33.22 8.98
N VAL A 240 -3.00 34.41 9.38
CA VAL A 240 -4.20 35.06 8.80
C VAL A 240 -3.96 35.48 7.35
N PHE A 241 -2.82 36.10 7.02
CA PHE A 241 -2.49 36.45 5.63
C PHE A 241 -2.49 35.20 4.72
N GLN A 242 -1.93 34.09 5.19
CA GLN A 242 -1.98 32.82 4.48
C GLN A 242 -3.44 32.41 4.17
N ALA A 243 -4.33 32.46 5.18
CA ALA A 243 -5.75 32.14 5.01
C ALA A 243 -6.49 33.11 4.07
N LEU A 244 -6.12 34.40 4.06
CA LEU A 244 -6.66 35.40 3.12
C LEU A 244 -6.30 35.07 1.67
N PHE A 245 -5.05 34.69 1.38
CA PHE A 245 -4.62 34.29 0.04
C PHE A 245 -5.14 32.90 -0.38
N ASP A 246 -5.46 32.01 0.56
CA ASP A 246 -6.11 30.72 0.31
C ASP A 246 -7.60 30.85 -0.06
N ALA A 247 -8.28 31.92 0.38
CA ALA A 247 -9.75 32.00 0.42
C ALA A 247 -10.41 32.90 -0.62
N GLN A 248 -9.64 33.61 -1.47
CA GLN A 248 -10.20 34.61 -2.40
C GLN A 248 -9.81 34.42 -3.86
N GLU A 249 -10.84 34.37 -4.72
CA GLU A 249 -10.80 35.10 -5.98
C GLU A 249 -10.85 36.58 -5.64
N THR A 250 -9.75 37.29 -5.91
CA THR A 250 -9.49 38.61 -5.35
C THR A 250 -10.12 39.71 -6.20
N ASP A 251 -11.31 40.17 -5.81
CA ASP A 251 -11.96 41.38 -6.35
C ASP A 251 -11.27 42.66 -5.82
N MET A 252 -9.94 42.68 -5.93
CA MET A 252 -9.07 43.76 -5.51
C MET A 252 -8.44 44.44 -6.71
N ASP A 253 -8.49 45.77 -6.69
CA ASP A 253 -7.67 46.63 -7.54
C ASP A 253 -6.19 46.22 -7.49
N THR A 254 -5.65 45.92 -8.67
CA THR A 254 -4.30 45.39 -8.91
C THR A 254 -3.20 46.25 -8.28
N GLU A 255 -3.34 47.59 -8.30
CA GLU A 255 -2.34 48.48 -7.70
C GLU A 255 -2.28 48.32 -6.18
N LYS A 256 -3.45 48.17 -5.54
CA LYS A 256 -3.58 47.96 -4.09
C LYS A 256 -3.08 46.57 -3.69
N PHE A 257 -3.26 45.56 -4.54
CA PHE A 257 -2.74 44.21 -4.31
C PHE A 257 -1.21 44.15 -4.45
N ALA A 258 -0.64 44.80 -5.47
CA ALA A 258 0.82 44.94 -5.62
C ALA A 258 1.45 45.70 -4.45
N GLY A 259 0.81 46.79 -4.00
CA GLY A 259 1.23 47.53 -2.80
C GLY A 259 1.21 46.69 -1.52
N LEU A 260 0.19 45.84 -1.35
CA LEU A 260 0.11 44.89 -0.23
C LEU A 260 1.26 43.87 -0.26
N ILE A 261 1.57 43.30 -1.43
CA ILE A 261 2.67 42.34 -1.56
C ILE A 261 4.02 43.00 -1.25
N ARG A 262 4.29 44.21 -1.74
CA ARG A 262 5.52 44.94 -1.41
C ARG A 262 5.65 45.21 0.09
N ALA A 263 4.57 45.64 0.76
CA ALA A 263 4.55 45.81 2.22
C ALA A 263 4.74 44.49 3.00
N ILE A 264 4.27 43.35 2.48
CA ILE A 264 4.57 42.02 3.07
C ILE A 264 6.04 41.65 2.87
N CYS A 265 6.63 41.99 1.72
CA CYS A 265 8.05 41.74 1.45
C CYS A 265 8.98 42.60 2.31
N GLU A 266 8.62 43.84 2.63
CA GLU A 266 9.32 44.70 3.58
C GLU A 266 9.33 44.13 5.02
N LEU A 267 8.31 43.34 5.39
CA LEU A 267 8.19 42.69 6.71
C LEU A 267 8.96 41.35 6.82
N LYS A 268 9.97 41.13 5.96
CA LYS A 268 10.80 39.92 5.92
C LYS A 268 11.53 39.66 7.25
N PRO A 269 11.32 38.51 7.92
CA PRO A 269 12.11 38.10 9.08
C PRO A 269 13.58 37.83 8.73
N ALA A 270 14.44 37.85 9.76
CA ALA A 270 15.84 37.44 9.60
C ALA A 270 15.95 35.97 9.15
N ALA A 271 16.94 35.66 8.31
CA ALA A 271 17.16 34.32 7.76
C ALA A 271 17.32 33.20 8.82
N VAL A 272 17.72 33.59 10.05
CA VAL A 272 17.99 32.70 11.18
C VAL A 272 16.75 32.46 12.06
N ASP A 273 15.64 33.17 11.85
CA ASP A 273 14.41 33.00 12.64
C ASP A 273 13.62 31.75 12.22
N GLU A 274 13.88 30.64 12.91
CA GLU A 274 13.20 29.34 12.73
C GLU A 274 11.67 29.39 12.94
N ARG A 275 11.10 30.46 13.50
CA ARG A 275 9.67 30.57 13.84
C ARG A 275 8.89 31.48 12.91
N LEU A 276 9.45 32.63 12.52
CA LEU A 276 8.78 33.62 11.67
C LEU A 276 9.08 33.42 10.18
N LEU A 277 10.32 33.10 9.80
CA LEU A 277 10.69 32.96 8.40
C LEU A 277 9.88 31.86 7.67
N PRO A 278 9.64 30.66 8.25
CA PRO A 278 8.80 29.65 7.60
C PRO A 278 7.38 30.12 7.27
N THR A 279 6.75 30.91 8.16
CA THR A 279 5.40 31.42 7.91
C THR A 279 5.42 32.55 6.89
N TRP A 280 6.39 33.47 6.95
CA TRP A 280 6.54 34.54 5.94
C TRP A 280 6.77 33.96 4.53
N LEU A 281 7.67 32.97 4.39
CA LEU A 281 7.89 32.25 3.12
C LEU A 281 6.61 31.57 2.60
N LEU A 282 5.78 31.04 3.50
CA LEU A 282 4.49 30.43 3.14
C LEU A 282 3.43 31.45 2.72
N ILE A 283 3.50 32.71 3.19
CA ILE A 283 2.70 33.80 2.64
C ILE A 283 3.19 34.13 1.22
N VAL A 284 4.48 34.40 1.05
CA VAL A 284 5.05 34.82 -0.26
C VAL A 284 4.76 33.78 -1.34
N GLY A 285 4.98 32.49 -1.03
CA GLY A 285 4.68 31.36 -1.91
C GLY A 285 3.20 31.12 -2.22
N LYS A 286 2.27 31.89 -1.64
CA LYS A 286 0.83 31.89 -1.98
C LYS A 286 0.35 33.23 -2.57
N ALA A 287 0.84 34.34 -2.04
CA ALA A 287 0.53 35.68 -2.53
C ALA A 287 0.98 35.87 -3.99
N PHE A 288 2.17 35.39 -4.35
CA PHE A 288 2.71 35.52 -5.70
C PHE A 288 1.96 34.70 -6.77
N PRO A 289 1.58 33.42 -6.54
CA PRO A 289 0.67 32.71 -7.44
C PRO A 289 -0.70 33.39 -7.63
N SER A 290 -1.23 34.08 -6.62
CA SER A 290 -2.45 34.89 -6.77
C SER A 290 -2.18 36.20 -7.52
N TYR A 291 -1.00 36.82 -7.34
CA TYR A 291 -0.57 38.00 -8.10
C TYR A 291 -0.42 37.70 -9.59
N ALA A 292 0.17 36.54 -9.94
CA ALA A 292 0.33 36.10 -11.33
C ALA A 292 -1.02 35.90 -12.04
N LYS A 293 -2.08 35.50 -11.32
CA LYS A 293 -3.45 35.40 -11.87
C LYS A 293 -4.08 36.77 -12.14
N LEU A 294 -3.82 37.78 -11.30
CA LEU A 294 -4.35 39.14 -11.46
C LEU A 294 -3.57 39.94 -12.51
N SER A 295 -2.24 39.82 -12.53
CA SER A 295 -1.35 40.64 -13.34
C SER A 295 -0.03 39.92 -13.61
N ALA A 296 -0.05 39.00 -14.57
CA ALA A 296 1.11 38.20 -14.96
C ALA A 296 2.34 39.07 -15.34
N ALA A 297 2.12 40.19 -16.05
CA ALA A 297 3.20 41.08 -16.50
C ALA A 297 3.88 41.82 -15.33
N GLN A 298 3.11 42.37 -14.38
CA GLN A 298 3.69 43.07 -13.23
C GLN A 298 4.35 42.07 -12.26
N CYS A 299 3.71 40.94 -12.00
CA CYS A 299 4.28 39.83 -11.22
C CYS A 299 5.62 39.36 -11.83
N GLY A 300 5.70 39.23 -13.16
CA GLY A 300 6.93 38.91 -13.89
C GLY A 300 8.06 39.95 -13.74
N SER A 301 7.74 41.21 -13.39
CA SER A 301 8.74 42.24 -13.08
C SER A 301 9.15 42.26 -11.59
N ASP A 302 8.21 42.11 -10.66
CA ASP A 302 8.50 42.11 -9.21
C ASP A 302 9.18 40.79 -8.76
N VAL A 303 8.94 39.66 -9.45
CA VAL A 303 9.39 38.33 -9.00
C VAL A 303 10.92 38.19 -8.93
N ALA A 304 11.67 38.78 -9.87
CA ALA A 304 13.14 38.67 -9.87
C ALA A 304 13.76 39.30 -8.61
N THR A 305 13.24 40.46 -8.19
CA THR A 305 13.67 41.16 -6.97
C THR A 305 13.40 40.33 -5.72
N VAL A 306 12.20 39.73 -5.61
CA VAL A 306 11.82 38.90 -4.46
C VAL A 306 12.51 37.53 -4.47
N PHE A 307 12.76 36.96 -5.66
CA PHE A 307 13.57 35.76 -5.82
C PHE A 307 15.00 36.01 -5.32
N ALA A 308 15.66 37.10 -5.73
CA ALA A 308 16.98 37.48 -5.26
C ALA A 308 17.03 37.71 -3.73
N LEU A 309 16.02 38.40 -3.18
CA LEU A 309 15.88 38.66 -1.74
C LEU A 309 15.79 37.36 -0.91
N ILE A 310 15.15 36.32 -1.44
CA ILE A 310 14.97 35.03 -0.76
C ILE A 310 16.12 34.06 -1.06
N PHE A 311 16.69 34.10 -2.26
CA PHE A 311 17.80 33.25 -2.67
C PHE A 311 19.07 33.54 -1.86
N ASN A 312 19.33 34.81 -1.55
CA ASN A 312 20.49 35.20 -0.74
C ASN A 312 20.42 34.72 0.72
N ASP A 313 19.25 34.34 1.26
CA ASP A 313 19.15 33.69 2.58
C ASP A 313 19.86 32.31 2.61
N PHE A 314 20.11 31.68 1.45
CA PHE A 314 20.89 30.43 1.38
C PHE A 314 22.38 30.59 1.72
N GLN A 315 22.91 31.83 1.75
CA GLN A 315 24.27 32.14 2.20
C GLN A 315 24.38 32.14 3.74
N GLN A 316 23.25 32.12 4.45
CA GLN A 316 23.19 32.17 5.91
C GLN A 316 23.05 30.75 6.48
N ASP A 317 23.57 30.53 7.69
CA ASP A 317 23.46 29.29 8.47
C ASP A 317 22.04 29.09 9.04
N SER A 318 21.06 29.00 8.13
CA SER A 318 19.64 28.83 8.43
C SER A 318 19.22 27.37 8.38
N ARG A 319 18.49 26.90 9.40
CA ARG A 319 17.81 25.59 9.34
C ARG A 319 16.59 25.59 8.40
N CYS A 320 16.21 26.74 7.84
CA CYS A 320 15.03 26.91 7.00
C CYS A 320 15.29 26.77 5.49
N HIS A 321 16.48 26.32 5.06
CA HIS A 321 16.82 26.13 3.63
C HIS A 321 15.76 25.34 2.84
N ARG A 322 15.05 24.39 3.47
CA ARG A 322 13.96 23.65 2.81
C ARG A 322 12.74 24.51 2.52
N GLN A 323 12.36 25.39 3.44
CA GLN A 323 11.25 26.33 3.28
C GLN A 323 11.61 27.39 2.23
N ILE A 324 12.86 27.87 2.25
CA ILE A 324 13.40 28.80 1.25
C ILE A 324 13.31 28.18 -0.15
N ALA A 325 13.80 26.94 -0.33
CA ALA A 325 13.70 26.22 -1.59
C ALA A 325 12.25 26.01 -2.06
N ASN A 326 11.35 25.58 -1.16
CA ASN A 326 9.93 25.40 -1.49
C ASN A 326 9.29 26.69 -2.02
N CYS A 327 9.58 27.84 -1.38
CA CYS A 327 9.07 29.14 -1.81
C CYS A 327 9.61 29.53 -3.19
N LEU A 328 10.92 29.42 -3.41
CA LEU A 328 11.56 29.74 -4.69
C LEU A 328 11.06 28.84 -5.83
N CYS A 329 10.81 27.56 -5.57
CA CYS A 329 10.19 26.66 -6.54
C CYS A 329 8.76 27.11 -6.92
N ALA A 330 7.94 27.56 -5.96
CA ALA A 330 6.60 28.06 -6.24
C ALA A 330 6.61 29.38 -7.04
N LEU A 331 7.58 30.28 -6.77
CA LEU A 331 7.79 31.48 -7.59
C LEU A 331 8.13 31.11 -9.05
N ILE A 332 9.02 30.13 -9.26
CA ILE A 332 9.36 29.65 -10.61
C ILE A 332 8.14 28.99 -11.29
N GLU A 333 7.40 28.13 -10.58
CA GLU A 333 6.30 27.36 -11.16
C GLU A 333 5.14 28.25 -11.63
N TYR A 334 4.78 29.28 -10.86
CA TYR A 334 3.57 30.07 -11.10
C TYR A 334 3.81 31.50 -11.61
N CYS A 335 5.01 32.08 -11.47
CA CYS A 335 5.24 33.51 -11.71
C CYS A 335 6.21 33.80 -12.86
N VAL A 336 7.04 32.85 -13.27
CA VAL A 336 7.74 32.93 -14.57
C VAL A 336 6.69 32.69 -15.64
N THR A 337 6.39 33.71 -16.46
CA THR A 337 5.44 33.64 -17.58
C THR A 337 6.08 32.97 -18.80
N ASP A 338 5.26 32.50 -19.76
CA ASP A 338 5.82 31.98 -21.02
C ASP A 338 6.49 33.13 -21.82
N ASP A 339 5.90 34.34 -21.81
CA ASP A 339 6.46 35.55 -22.47
C ASP A 339 7.90 35.88 -22.03
N LEU A 340 8.19 35.78 -20.71
CA LEU A 340 9.54 36.01 -20.16
C LEU A 340 10.56 34.98 -20.67
N ILE A 341 10.11 33.75 -20.91
CA ILE A 341 10.94 32.66 -21.46
C ILE A 341 11.24 32.94 -22.93
N GLU A 342 10.25 33.39 -23.70
CA GLU A 342 10.43 33.73 -25.11
C GLU A 342 11.39 34.93 -25.29
N GLN A 343 11.21 36.01 -24.52
CA GLN A 343 12.14 37.16 -24.49
C GLN A 343 13.57 36.75 -24.13
N ALA A 344 13.76 35.99 -23.04
CA ALA A 344 15.08 35.51 -22.65
C ALA A 344 15.71 34.61 -23.72
N SER A 345 14.90 33.77 -24.40
CA SER A 345 15.37 32.91 -25.49
C SER A 345 15.75 33.69 -26.76
N ALA A 346 15.17 34.88 -26.97
CA ALA A 346 15.56 35.82 -28.03
C ALA A 346 16.85 36.60 -27.72
N GLY A 347 17.36 36.51 -26.48
CA GLY A 347 18.56 37.21 -26.01
C GLY A 347 18.29 38.56 -25.35
N GLU A 348 17.04 38.86 -24.98
CA GLU A 348 16.69 40.08 -24.24
C GLU A 348 16.99 39.90 -22.74
N THR A 349 17.65 40.89 -22.13
CA THR A 349 17.91 40.89 -20.68
C THR A 349 16.64 41.21 -19.90
N ASN A 350 16.11 40.22 -19.19
CA ASN A 350 14.95 40.38 -18.31
C ASN A 350 15.19 39.67 -16.96
N GLY A 351 14.25 39.81 -16.02
CA GLY A 351 14.39 39.26 -14.67
C GLY A 351 14.56 37.73 -14.60
N LEU A 352 14.19 36.98 -15.64
CA LEU A 352 14.45 35.54 -15.72
C LEU A 352 15.94 35.26 -15.92
N VAL A 353 16.67 36.09 -16.67
CA VAL A 353 18.13 35.99 -16.83
C VAL A 353 18.83 36.22 -15.49
N GLU A 354 18.44 37.25 -14.73
CA GLU A 354 18.96 37.52 -13.38
C GLU A 354 18.72 36.32 -12.42
N MET A 355 17.53 35.71 -12.47
CA MET A 355 17.21 34.52 -11.68
C MET A 355 18.08 33.31 -12.06
N ILE A 356 18.47 33.17 -13.33
CA ILE A 356 19.34 32.11 -13.83
C ILE A 356 20.80 32.36 -13.43
N GLU A 357 21.31 33.59 -13.53
CA GLU A 357 22.64 33.96 -13.06
C GLU A 357 22.80 33.72 -11.55
N LEU A 358 21.77 34.02 -10.74
CA LEU A 358 21.74 33.68 -9.32
C LEU A 358 21.78 32.16 -9.08
N LEU A 359 21.03 31.39 -9.87
CA LEU A 359 21.03 29.92 -9.79
C LEU A 359 22.37 29.29 -10.19
N GLU A 360 23.14 29.94 -11.05
CA GLU A 360 24.49 29.52 -11.44
C GLU A 360 25.50 29.82 -10.34
N ASN A 361 25.52 31.07 -9.84
CA ASN A 361 26.33 31.49 -8.69
C ASN A 361 25.98 30.71 -7.40
N GLY A 362 24.77 30.18 -7.31
CA GLY A 362 24.30 29.29 -6.23
C GLY A 362 25.06 27.96 -6.07
N LEU A 363 25.91 27.58 -7.02
CA LEU A 363 26.84 26.45 -6.88
C LEU A 363 28.23 26.88 -6.36
N GLY A 364 28.42 28.16 -6.06
CA GLY A 364 29.63 28.69 -5.41
C GLY A 364 29.80 28.23 -3.96
N VAL A 365 31.02 28.39 -3.43
CA VAL A 365 31.42 27.91 -2.09
C VAL A 365 30.57 28.51 -0.96
N HIS A 366 30.15 29.77 -1.08
CA HIS A 366 29.28 30.44 -0.09
C HIS A 366 27.91 29.77 0.10
N PHE A 367 27.48 28.95 -0.84
CA PHE A 367 26.22 28.20 -0.81
C PHE A 367 26.41 26.71 -0.46
N GLN A 368 27.62 26.27 -0.08
CA GLN A 368 27.96 24.85 0.03
C GLN A 368 27.08 24.05 1.00
N ALA A 369 26.68 24.64 2.13
CA ALA A 369 25.75 24.03 3.07
C ALA A 369 24.33 23.82 2.47
N SER A 370 23.93 24.69 1.54
CA SER A 370 22.60 24.73 0.93
C SER A 370 22.53 24.11 -0.47
N TRP A 371 23.62 23.63 -1.08
CA TRP A 371 23.64 23.10 -2.46
C TRP A 371 22.54 22.08 -2.78
N VAL A 372 22.16 21.19 -1.85
CA VAL A 372 21.05 20.23 -2.03
C VAL A 372 19.70 20.95 -2.27
N HIS A 373 19.52 22.10 -1.63
CA HIS A 373 18.35 22.96 -1.75
C HIS A 373 18.42 23.84 -3.00
N VAL A 374 19.57 24.46 -3.31
CA VAL A 374 19.80 25.18 -4.58
C VAL A 374 19.55 24.27 -5.78
N MET A 375 20.09 23.04 -5.77
CA MET A 375 19.82 22.02 -6.79
C MET A 375 18.34 21.66 -6.95
N THR A 376 17.53 21.86 -5.91
CA THR A 376 16.07 21.64 -5.96
C THR A 376 15.35 22.81 -6.65
N VAL A 377 15.83 24.05 -6.44
CA VAL A 377 15.35 25.24 -7.18
C VAL A 377 15.78 25.18 -8.65
N GLN A 378 17.02 24.73 -8.94
CA GLN A 378 17.47 24.45 -10.30
C GLN A 378 16.59 23.40 -11.00
N GLN A 379 16.18 22.32 -10.32
CA GLN A 379 15.23 21.34 -10.86
C GLN A 379 13.88 22.00 -11.23
N ALA A 380 13.36 22.92 -10.42
CA ALA A 380 12.15 23.67 -10.76
C ALA A 380 12.36 24.55 -12.02
N MET A 381 13.51 25.23 -12.13
CA MET A 381 13.84 26.05 -13.31
C MET A 381 13.94 25.19 -14.59
N PHE A 382 14.67 24.07 -14.56
CA PHE A 382 14.74 23.13 -15.69
C PHE A 382 13.36 22.63 -16.12
N ASN A 383 12.45 22.35 -15.18
CA ASN A 383 11.07 21.94 -15.49
C ASN A 383 10.23 23.08 -16.09
N ARG A 384 10.34 24.31 -15.57
CA ARG A 384 9.53 25.46 -16.03
C ARG A 384 9.93 25.94 -17.42
N LEU A 385 11.23 25.93 -17.72
CA LEU A 385 11.79 26.27 -19.04
C LEU A 385 11.58 25.15 -20.07
N ASN A 386 11.50 23.89 -19.63
CA ASN A 386 11.38 22.73 -20.50
C ASN A 386 12.48 22.74 -21.58
N ARG A 387 12.14 22.71 -22.87
CA ARG A 387 13.12 22.74 -23.97
C ARG A 387 13.91 24.05 -24.06
N TYR A 388 13.35 25.18 -23.62
CA TYR A 388 14.05 26.47 -23.58
C TYR A 388 15.20 26.52 -22.55
N ALA A 389 15.31 25.50 -21.67
CA ALA A 389 16.49 25.37 -20.81
C ALA A 389 17.79 25.19 -21.61
N ALA A 390 17.71 24.78 -22.88
CA ALA A 390 18.79 24.98 -23.85
C ALA A 390 18.46 26.22 -24.72
N PRO A 391 19.31 27.26 -24.79
CA PRO A 391 20.65 27.37 -24.18
C PRO A 391 20.67 27.95 -22.75
N LEU A 392 19.54 28.43 -22.22
CA LEU A 392 19.49 29.33 -21.04
C LEU A 392 20.20 28.79 -19.79
N MET A 393 20.12 27.48 -19.51
CA MET A 393 20.70 26.84 -18.32
C MET A 393 22.04 26.13 -18.60
N ASN A 394 22.72 26.43 -19.72
CA ASN A 394 23.93 25.71 -20.13
C ASN A 394 25.11 25.86 -19.14
N GLY A 395 25.32 27.04 -18.54
CA GLY A 395 26.39 27.26 -17.56
C GLY A 395 26.14 26.48 -16.26
N CYS A 396 24.94 26.60 -15.68
CA CYS A 396 24.42 25.76 -14.60
C CYS A 396 24.66 24.26 -14.88
N LEU A 397 24.36 23.78 -16.09
CA LEU A 397 24.57 22.38 -16.48
C LEU A 397 26.06 22.00 -16.53
N ALA A 398 26.92 22.88 -17.04
CA ALA A 398 28.36 22.67 -17.07
C ALA A 398 28.93 22.55 -15.64
N LEU A 399 28.60 23.49 -14.74
CA LEU A 399 29.01 23.47 -13.33
C LEU A 399 28.53 22.22 -12.60
N LEU A 400 27.28 21.78 -12.81
CA LEU A 400 26.79 20.52 -12.26
C LEU A 400 27.61 19.33 -12.78
N GLY A 401 27.94 19.31 -14.08
CA GLY A 401 28.75 18.26 -14.70
C GLY A 401 30.18 18.18 -14.16
N GLU A 402 30.79 19.31 -13.80
CA GLU A 402 32.12 19.38 -13.18
C GLU A 402 32.09 19.04 -11.69
N LEU A 403 31.14 19.62 -10.94
CA LEU A 403 30.89 19.30 -9.53
C LEU A 403 30.65 17.80 -9.33
N ARG A 404 30.05 17.12 -10.32
CA ARG A 404 29.79 15.68 -10.29
C ARG A 404 31.02 14.77 -10.51
N LEU A 405 32.14 15.35 -10.94
CA LEU A 405 33.45 14.67 -10.96
C LEU A 405 34.16 14.73 -9.60
N SER A 406 33.73 15.62 -8.69
CA SER A 406 34.26 15.70 -7.33
C SER A 406 33.87 14.49 -6.48
N PRO A 407 34.71 14.05 -5.53
CA PRO A 407 34.53 12.79 -4.80
C PRO A 407 33.45 12.81 -3.70
N SER A 408 32.78 13.93 -3.44
CA SER A 408 31.83 14.06 -2.33
C SER A 408 30.55 13.23 -2.54
N GLU A 409 30.10 12.55 -1.49
CA GLU A 409 28.83 11.79 -1.52
C GLU A 409 27.63 12.60 -1.01
N ALA A 410 27.84 13.70 -0.29
CA ALA A 410 26.79 14.40 0.47
C ALA A 410 25.62 14.93 -0.38
N TYR A 411 25.92 15.57 -1.51
CA TYR A 411 24.95 16.13 -2.46
C TYR A 411 24.74 15.25 -3.70
N LYS A 412 25.52 14.17 -3.86
CA LYS A 412 25.62 13.33 -5.07
C LYS A 412 24.28 12.77 -5.55
N GLU A 413 23.42 12.32 -4.62
CA GLU A 413 22.07 11.81 -4.94
C GLU A 413 21.13 12.92 -5.47
N GLN A 414 21.34 14.18 -5.06
CA GLN A 414 20.53 15.30 -5.54
C GLN A 414 21.08 15.85 -6.86
N LEU A 415 22.41 15.89 -7.01
CA LEU A 415 23.09 16.25 -8.26
C LEU A 415 22.71 15.27 -9.39
N ASP A 416 22.76 13.95 -9.15
CA ASP A 416 22.36 12.94 -10.14
C ASP A 416 20.87 13.07 -10.56
N LYS A 417 20.00 13.59 -9.67
CA LYS A 417 18.61 13.94 -10.04
C LYS A 417 18.52 15.23 -10.84
N THR A 418 19.30 16.27 -10.51
CA THR A 418 19.29 17.54 -11.26
C THR A 418 19.76 17.33 -12.69
N LEU A 419 20.84 16.55 -12.88
CA LEU A 419 21.27 16.10 -14.22
C LEU A 419 20.18 15.25 -14.90
N GLY A 420 19.49 14.39 -14.15
CA GLY A 420 18.34 13.63 -14.66
C GLY A 420 17.20 14.53 -15.17
N VAL A 421 16.79 15.52 -14.38
CA VAL A 421 15.75 16.49 -14.78
C VAL A 421 16.18 17.25 -16.04
N ALA A 422 17.43 17.74 -16.09
CA ALA A 422 17.99 18.40 -17.27
C ALA A 422 17.97 17.49 -18.53
N ILE A 423 18.28 16.19 -18.41
CA ILE A 423 18.15 15.21 -19.50
C ILE A 423 16.69 15.14 -20.00
N SER A 424 15.72 15.10 -19.08
CA SER A 424 14.29 14.97 -19.44
C SER A 424 13.66 16.24 -20.00
N THR A 425 14.24 17.43 -19.78
CA THR A 425 13.68 18.72 -20.22
C THR A 425 14.41 19.31 -21.43
N MET A 426 15.74 19.36 -21.40
CA MET A 426 16.56 19.80 -22.53
C MET A 426 16.66 18.72 -23.63
N GLY A 427 16.41 17.46 -23.28
CA GLY A 427 16.65 16.31 -24.14
C GLY A 427 18.12 15.88 -24.20
N PRO A 428 18.39 14.58 -24.43
CA PRO A 428 19.75 14.03 -24.40
C PRO A 428 20.68 14.61 -25.48
N GLN A 429 20.15 15.10 -26.61
CA GLN A 429 20.96 15.70 -27.68
C GLN A 429 21.68 16.98 -27.20
N PHE A 430 20.92 17.94 -26.67
CA PHE A 430 21.48 19.22 -26.18
C PHE A 430 22.29 19.03 -24.89
N PHE A 431 21.80 18.17 -23.99
CA PHE A 431 22.54 17.80 -22.78
C PHE A 431 23.94 17.23 -23.09
N LEU A 432 24.07 16.37 -24.11
CA LEU A 432 25.35 15.77 -24.50
C LEU A 432 26.23 16.68 -25.39
N GLN A 433 25.73 17.81 -25.88
CA GLN A 433 26.56 18.87 -26.45
C GLN A 433 27.33 19.61 -25.34
N VAL A 434 26.69 19.88 -24.21
CA VAL A 434 27.32 20.52 -23.03
C VAL A 434 28.19 19.52 -22.25
N LEU A 435 27.69 18.30 -22.00
CA LEU A 435 28.38 17.26 -21.22
C LEU A 435 28.69 16.00 -22.06
N PRO A 436 29.65 16.05 -23.01
CA PRO A 436 29.97 14.92 -23.88
C PRO A 436 30.50 13.71 -23.09
N LEU A 437 30.13 12.51 -23.56
CA LEU A 437 30.39 11.23 -22.87
C LEU A 437 31.87 10.81 -22.86
N ASN A 438 32.66 11.19 -23.89
CA ASN A 438 34.10 10.93 -23.99
C ASN A 438 34.56 9.47 -23.74
N LEU A 439 33.72 8.47 -24.07
CA LEU A 439 33.97 7.05 -23.77
C LEU A 439 35.12 6.41 -24.56
N GLU A 440 35.63 7.11 -25.58
CA GLU A 440 36.51 6.52 -26.60
C GLU A 440 38.00 6.57 -26.26
N SER A 441 38.43 7.54 -25.44
CA SER A 441 39.83 7.82 -25.09
C SER A 441 39.91 8.54 -23.72
N PRO A 442 39.58 7.88 -22.59
CA PRO A 442 39.40 8.53 -21.28
C PRO A 442 40.69 9.04 -20.60
N THR A 443 41.82 9.03 -21.32
CA THR A 443 43.18 9.30 -20.78
C THR A 443 43.73 10.68 -21.15
N SER A 444 43.05 11.43 -22.02
CA SER A 444 43.43 12.81 -22.34
C SER A 444 42.96 13.76 -21.24
N SER A 445 43.83 14.63 -20.72
CA SER A 445 43.50 15.60 -19.65
C SER A 445 42.32 16.51 -19.98
N SER A 446 42.06 16.76 -21.26
CA SER A 446 40.91 17.55 -21.76
C SER A 446 39.61 16.75 -21.96
N GLN A 447 39.60 15.42 -21.78
CA GLN A 447 38.46 14.54 -22.12
C GLN A 447 38.19 13.46 -21.06
N VAL A 448 37.75 13.88 -19.88
CA VAL A 448 37.28 12.96 -18.83
C VAL A 448 36.08 12.15 -19.34
N GLY A 449 36.17 10.82 -19.25
CA GLY A 449 35.11 9.88 -19.69
C GLY A 449 33.92 9.85 -18.73
N ARG A 450 32.77 10.39 -19.15
CA ARG A 450 31.55 10.55 -18.33
C ARG A 450 30.62 9.33 -18.36
N ALA A 451 31.16 8.12 -18.20
CA ALA A 451 30.38 6.87 -18.25
C ALA A 451 29.24 6.81 -17.21
N PHE A 452 29.34 7.56 -16.10
CA PHE A 452 28.28 7.69 -15.09
C PHE A 452 26.98 8.32 -15.63
N LEU A 453 27.01 9.00 -16.78
CA LEU A 453 25.82 9.55 -17.42
C LEU A 453 24.95 8.47 -18.08
N LEU A 454 25.49 7.30 -18.46
CA LEU A 454 24.71 6.26 -19.14
C LEU A 454 23.56 5.71 -18.27
N PRO A 455 23.73 5.42 -16.97
CA PRO A 455 22.61 5.13 -16.06
C PRO A 455 21.57 6.26 -15.91
N LEU A 456 21.99 7.53 -15.98
CA LEU A 456 21.08 8.68 -15.88
C LEU A 456 20.26 8.83 -17.15
N LEU A 457 20.91 8.83 -18.32
CA LEU A 457 20.25 8.81 -19.64
C LEU A 457 19.23 7.66 -19.73
N LYS A 458 19.59 6.46 -19.26
CA LYS A 458 18.67 5.31 -19.23
C LYS A 458 17.39 5.56 -18.41
N THR A 459 17.49 6.38 -17.36
CA THR A 459 16.41 6.59 -16.38
C THR A 459 15.55 7.81 -16.71
N TYR A 460 16.12 8.80 -17.41
CA TYR A 460 15.51 10.11 -17.63
C TYR A 460 15.29 10.49 -19.10
N THR A 461 15.76 9.71 -20.08
CA THR A 461 15.44 9.95 -21.49
C THR A 461 14.01 9.52 -21.81
N THR A 462 13.18 10.49 -22.18
CA THR A 462 11.83 10.37 -22.76
C THR A 462 11.62 11.54 -23.74
N ASN A 463 10.65 11.46 -24.68
CA ASN A 463 10.26 12.57 -25.55
C ASN A 463 11.45 13.27 -26.27
N THR A 464 12.19 12.51 -27.06
CA THR A 464 13.45 12.90 -27.71
C THR A 464 13.48 12.47 -29.18
N ASP A 465 14.40 13.05 -29.96
CA ASP A 465 14.67 12.59 -31.33
C ASP A 465 15.35 11.20 -31.31
N LEU A 466 14.70 10.21 -31.92
CA LEU A 466 15.22 8.86 -32.13
C LEU A 466 16.36 8.86 -33.15
N SER A 467 16.36 9.81 -34.10
CA SER A 467 17.47 9.97 -35.05
C SER A 467 18.81 10.29 -34.37
N TYR A 468 18.83 10.93 -33.19
CA TYR A 468 20.07 11.10 -32.42
C TYR A 468 20.64 9.75 -31.96
N PHE A 469 19.78 8.85 -31.46
CA PHE A 469 20.20 7.51 -31.07
C PHE A 469 20.73 6.72 -32.29
N VAL A 470 19.99 6.74 -33.40
CA VAL A 470 20.35 6.02 -34.64
C VAL A 470 21.64 6.56 -35.28
N ASN A 471 21.85 7.87 -35.31
CA ASN A 471 22.96 8.49 -36.05
C ASN A 471 24.21 8.79 -35.20
N VAL A 472 24.08 8.90 -33.87
CA VAL A 472 25.21 9.23 -32.98
C VAL A 472 25.54 8.08 -32.04
N LEU A 473 24.56 7.59 -31.28
CA LEU A 473 24.79 6.61 -30.21
C LEU A 473 25.01 5.18 -30.74
N VAL A 474 24.27 4.73 -31.75
CA VAL A 474 24.49 3.42 -32.39
C VAL A 474 25.87 3.37 -33.10
N PRO A 475 26.31 4.40 -33.86
CA PRO A 475 27.67 4.44 -34.40
C PRO A 475 28.77 4.57 -33.34
N LEU A 476 28.51 5.19 -32.19
CA LEU A 476 29.42 5.14 -31.04
C LEU A 476 29.53 3.70 -30.49
N GLY A 477 28.41 2.97 -30.42
CA GLY A 477 28.37 1.54 -30.12
C GLY A 477 29.16 0.70 -31.13
N ASP A 478 29.00 0.93 -32.43
CA ASP A 478 29.81 0.28 -33.50
C ASP A 478 31.32 0.48 -33.27
N ARG A 479 31.77 1.69 -32.89
CA ARG A 479 33.20 2.00 -32.63
C ARG A 479 33.72 1.43 -31.33
N LEU A 480 32.93 1.45 -30.25
CA LEU A 480 33.30 0.83 -28.98
C LEU A 480 33.36 -0.71 -29.10
N ALA A 481 32.46 -1.33 -29.87
CA ALA A 481 32.54 -2.76 -30.19
C ALA A 481 33.83 -3.11 -30.95
N GLN A 482 34.24 -2.30 -31.94
CA GLN A 482 35.52 -2.48 -32.64
C GLN A 482 36.73 -2.34 -31.70
N LYS A 483 36.69 -1.41 -30.73
CA LYS A 483 37.72 -1.30 -29.68
C LYS A 483 37.72 -2.51 -28.74
N GLY A 484 36.55 -3.09 -28.45
CA GLY A 484 36.40 -4.36 -27.73
C GLY A 484 36.99 -5.56 -28.48
N GLU A 485 36.64 -5.72 -29.76
CA GLU A 485 37.23 -6.76 -30.65
C GLU A 485 38.76 -6.62 -30.74
N ALA A 486 39.27 -5.40 -30.88
CA ALA A 486 40.72 -5.12 -30.92
C ALA A 486 41.44 -5.32 -29.57
N ALA A 487 40.77 -5.10 -28.44
CA ALA A 487 41.30 -5.39 -27.11
C ALA A 487 41.34 -6.92 -26.85
N ALA A 488 40.29 -7.64 -27.24
CA ALA A 488 40.25 -9.11 -27.17
C ALA A 488 41.33 -9.75 -28.04
N ALA A 489 41.56 -9.23 -29.25
CA ALA A 489 42.65 -9.65 -30.14
C ALA A 489 44.07 -9.32 -29.63
N ARG A 490 44.18 -8.58 -28.52
CA ARG A 490 45.43 -8.26 -27.79
C ARG A 490 45.48 -8.92 -26.40
N GLU A 491 44.58 -9.88 -26.13
CA GLU A 491 44.44 -10.58 -24.85
C GLU A 491 44.10 -9.68 -23.64
N LEU A 492 43.69 -8.43 -23.89
CA LEU A 492 43.31 -7.45 -22.86
C LEU A 492 41.86 -7.66 -22.39
N GLU A 493 41.56 -8.84 -21.83
CA GLU A 493 40.20 -9.27 -21.45
C GLU A 493 39.43 -8.23 -20.64
N MET A 494 40.06 -7.58 -19.66
CA MET A 494 39.42 -6.59 -18.81
C MET A 494 38.97 -5.36 -19.59
N GLN A 495 39.74 -4.92 -20.60
CA GLN A 495 39.35 -3.80 -21.46
C GLN A 495 38.24 -4.22 -22.43
N ALA A 496 38.32 -5.44 -23.00
CA ALA A 496 37.27 -5.99 -23.86
C ALA A 496 35.91 -6.04 -23.13
N LYS A 497 35.88 -6.57 -21.89
CA LYS A 497 34.68 -6.64 -21.04
C LYS A 497 34.14 -5.25 -20.66
N VAL A 498 34.99 -4.24 -20.50
CA VAL A 498 34.56 -2.85 -20.30
C VAL A 498 33.90 -2.28 -21.55
N TYR A 499 34.48 -2.47 -22.75
CA TYR A 499 33.87 -2.01 -24.00
C TYR A 499 32.55 -2.73 -24.30
N GLU A 500 32.47 -4.05 -24.08
CA GLU A 500 31.24 -4.84 -24.16
C GLU A 500 30.16 -4.30 -23.21
N THR A 501 30.53 -4.00 -21.96
CA THR A 501 29.62 -3.39 -20.97
C THR A 501 29.11 -2.02 -21.43
N LEU A 502 29.97 -1.17 -22.03
CA LEU A 502 29.57 0.13 -22.57
C LEU A 502 28.63 0.01 -23.78
N VAL A 503 28.87 -0.95 -24.69
CA VAL A 503 27.98 -1.23 -25.83
C VAL A 503 26.60 -1.69 -25.33
N ASN A 504 26.57 -2.59 -24.35
CA ASN A 504 25.33 -3.04 -23.72
C ASN A 504 24.61 -1.91 -22.98
N GLN A 505 25.34 -0.99 -22.32
CA GLN A 505 24.76 0.20 -21.70
C GLN A 505 24.14 1.15 -22.71
N ILE A 506 24.82 1.41 -23.84
CA ILE A 506 24.31 2.24 -24.96
C ILE A 506 23.02 1.63 -25.52
N TRP A 507 23.00 0.34 -25.87
CA TRP A 507 21.75 -0.30 -26.33
C TRP A 507 20.65 -0.27 -25.27
N SER A 508 21.01 -0.26 -23.99
CA SER A 508 20.06 -0.12 -22.90
C SER A 508 19.44 1.28 -22.72
N LEU A 509 19.86 2.26 -23.52
CA LEU A 509 19.18 3.55 -23.69
C LEU A 509 18.00 3.48 -24.67
N ALA A 510 17.98 2.50 -25.59
CA ALA A 510 17.00 2.43 -26.68
C ALA A 510 15.53 2.52 -26.22
N PRO A 511 15.09 1.92 -25.09
CA PRO A 511 13.73 2.10 -24.60
C PRO A 511 13.34 3.56 -24.35
N GLY A 512 14.23 4.39 -23.80
CA GLY A 512 13.96 5.81 -23.55
C GLY A 512 13.84 6.65 -24.83
N PHE A 513 14.67 6.33 -25.84
CA PHE A 513 14.54 6.93 -27.18
C PHE A 513 13.31 6.42 -27.96
N CYS A 514 12.66 5.35 -27.48
CA CYS A 514 11.38 4.86 -28.01
C CYS A 514 10.16 5.27 -27.17
N ASP A 515 10.34 5.99 -26.05
CA ASP A 515 9.22 6.53 -25.27
C ASP A 515 8.82 7.92 -25.83
N LEU A 516 7.86 7.89 -26.75
CA LEU A 516 7.32 9.03 -27.51
C LEU A 516 8.36 9.84 -28.34
N PRO A 517 9.08 9.21 -29.28
CA PRO A 517 9.97 9.95 -30.18
C PRO A 517 9.23 10.91 -31.11
N VAL A 518 9.75 12.13 -31.21
CA VAL A 518 9.16 13.24 -31.98
C VAL A 518 9.29 13.02 -33.50
N ASP A 519 10.35 12.34 -33.93
CA ASP A 519 10.78 12.17 -35.31
C ASP A 519 10.59 10.75 -35.87
N LEU A 520 9.73 9.93 -35.23
CA LEU A 520 9.62 8.48 -35.46
C LEU A 520 9.57 8.07 -36.94
N THR A 521 8.70 8.73 -37.72
CA THR A 521 8.47 8.43 -39.15
C THR A 521 9.67 8.76 -40.05
N ARG A 522 10.62 9.58 -39.56
CA ARG A 522 11.89 9.90 -40.22
C ARG A 522 13.05 9.05 -39.71
N ALA A 523 13.04 8.71 -38.42
CA ALA A 523 14.13 7.98 -37.76
C ALA A 523 14.06 6.46 -37.97
N PHE A 524 12.87 5.85 -37.90
CA PHE A 524 12.69 4.41 -37.94
C PHE A 524 12.44 3.90 -39.36
N ASN A 525 13.51 3.87 -40.18
CA ASN A 525 13.48 3.32 -41.53
C ASN A 525 13.82 1.82 -41.58
N ASP A 526 13.70 1.21 -42.77
CA ASP A 526 13.95 -0.22 -43.00
C ASP A 526 15.31 -0.70 -42.45
N THR A 527 16.38 0.09 -42.62
CA THR A 527 17.74 -0.28 -42.15
C THR A 527 17.85 -0.27 -40.62
N VAL A 528 17.05 0.56 -39.94
CA VAL A 528 16.90 0.55 -38.47
C VAL A 528 16.08 -0.65 -38.04
N ALA A 529 15.00 -0.96 -38.76
CA ALA A 529 14.17 -2.13 -38.49
C ALA A 529 14.96 -3.46 -38.64
N GLU A 530 15.80 -3.56 -39.68
CA GLU A 530 16.75 -4.65 -39.90
C GLU A 530 17.80 -4.74 -38.78
N ARG A 531 18.40 -3.63 -38.34
CA ARG A 531 19.34 -3.63 -37.19
C ARG A 531 18.65 -4.17 -35.93
N PHE A 532 17.43 -3.72 -35.62
CA PHE A 532 16.68 -4.16 -34.44
C PHE A 532 16.29 -5.65 -34.53
N SER A 533 15.83 -6.14 -35.68
CA SER A 533 15.50 -7.56 -35.85
C SER A 533 16.75 -8.47 -35.84
N SER A 534 17.86 -8.03 -36.44
CA SER A 534 19.16 -8.72 -36.40
C SER A 534 19.66 -8.89 -34.97
N LEU A 535 19.55 -7.86 -34.12
CA LEU A 535 19.95 -7.92 -32.71
C LEU A 535 19.06 -8.87 -31.89
N LEU A 536 17.76 -8.96 -32.17
CA LEU A 536 16.87 -9.94 -31.52
C LEU A 536 17.30 -11.38 -31.81
N TYR A 537 17.78 -11.68 -33.01
CA TYR A 537 18.36 -13.00 -33.30
C TYR A 537 19.74 -13.19 -32.65
N THR A 538 20.67 -12.24 -32.89
CA THR A 538 22.10 -12.40 -32.60
C THR A 538 22.53 -12.19 -31.15
N GLN A 539 21.80 -11.38 -30.37
CA GLN A 539 22.22 -10.94 -29.03
C GLN A 539 21.17 -11.29 -27.94
N PRO A 540 21.24 -12.50 -27.33
CA PRO A 540 20.27 -12.94 -26.33
C PRO A 540 20.06 -11.97 -25.15
N ASP A 541 21.13 -11.38 -24.62
CA ASP A 541 21.07 -10.47 -23.46
C ASP A 541 20.41 -9.12 -23.79
N LEU A 542 20.44 -8.70 -25.05
CA LEU A 542 19.75 -7.49 -25.51
C LEU A 542 18.27 -7.74 -25.83
N ARG A 543 17.81 -9.00 -25.98
CA ARG A 543 16.41 -9.33 -26.34
C ARG A 543 15.37 -8.62 -25.47
N PRO A 544 15.46 -8.56 -24.12
CA PRO A 544 14.48 -7.85 -23.30
C PRO A 544 14.48 -6.34 -23.52
N THR A 545 15.66 -5.75 -23.79
CA THR A 545 15.84 -4.32 -24.03
C THR A 545 15.26 -3.89 -25.37
N ILE A 546 15.60 -4.61 -26.44
CA ILE A 546 15.10 -4.33 -27.80
C ILE A 546 13.60 -4.59 -27.88
N ALA A 547 13.12 -5.64 -27.20
CA ALA A 547 11.70 -5.91 -27.03
C ALA A 547 10.96 -4.73 -26.37
N GLN A 548 11.43 -4.25 -25.21
CA GLN A 548 10.84 -3.11 -24.52
C GLN A 548 10.84 -1.84 -25.40
N ALA A 549 11.92 -1.59 -26.15
CA ALA A 549 11.98 -0.45 -27.06
C ALA A 549 10.91 -0.51 -28.16
N LEU A 550 10.73 -1.66 -28.82
CA LEU A 550 9.71 -1.85 -29.85
C LEU A 550 8.27 -1.82 -29.27
N GLN A 551 8.08 -2.28 -28.03
CA GLN A 551 6.81 -2.20 -27.30
C GLN A 551 6.38 -0.75 -27.00
N LEU A 552 7.33 0.10 -26.56
CA LEU A 552 7.06 1.50 -26.21
C LEU A 552 6.59 2.33 -27.42
N LEU A 553 7.15 2.09 -28.61
CA LEU A 553 6.72 2.74 -29.86
C LEU A 553 5.22 2.58 -30.12
N ILE A 554 4.61 1.46 -29.69
CA ILE A 554 3.18 1.20 -29.85
C ILE A 554 2.39 1.66 -28.62
N GLU A 555 2.73 1.16 -27.43
CA GLU A 555 1.94 1.40 -26.21
C GLU A 555 1.76 2.89 -25.90
N ARG A 556 2.83 3.68 -26.08
CA ARG A 556 2.84 5.10 -25.68
C ARG A 556 2.00 5.94 -26.64
N ASN A 557 2.17 5.72 -27.94
CA ASN A 557 1.30 6.35 -28.95
C ASN A 557 -0.17 5.94 -28.76
N GLN A 558 -0.47 4.67 -28.40
CA GLN A 558 -1.84 4.27 -28.07
C GLN A 558 -2.38 4.92 -26.80
N ALA A 559 -1.56 5.12 -25.77
CA ALA A 559 -1.96 5.82 -24.55
C ALA A 559 -2.30 7.30 -24.84
N LEU A 560 -1.51 7.99 -25.68
CA LEU A 560 -1.84 9.35 -26.16
C LEU A 560 -3.16 9.38 -26.93
N VAL A 561 -3.37 8.48 -27.89
CA VAL A 561 -4.60 8.43 -28.71
C VAL A 561 -5.86 8.14 -27.87
N LYS A 562 -5.71 7.43 -26.74
CA LYS A 562 -6.78 7.15 -25.76
C LYS A 562 -6.92 8.22 -24.66
N SER A 563 -6.07 9.24 -24.65
CA SER A 563 -6.09 10.29 -23.62
C SER A 563 -7.29 11.24 -23.78
N SER A 564 -7.90 11.61 -22.66
CA SER A 564 -8.94 12.63 -22.60
C SER A 564 -8.42 14.07 -22.67
N ALA A 565 -7.14 14.31 -22.39
CA ALA A 565 -6.54 15.66 -22.38
C ALA A 565 -6.49 16.29 -23.78
N ASP A 566 -6.61 17.61 -23.86
CA ASP A 566 -6.63 18.35 -25.14
C ASP A 566 -5.28 18.37 -25.86
N ASP A 567 -5.30 18.49 -27.19
CA ASP A 567 -4.07 18.47 -28.01
C ASP A 567 -3.11 19.62 -27.67
N ALA A 568 -3.60 20.78 -27.21
CA ALA A 568 -2.75 21.87 -26.71
C ALA A 568 -1.96 21.49 -25.45
N HIS A 569 -2.60 20.79 -24.51
CA HIS A 569 -1.95 20.27 -23.30
C HIS A 569 -0.98 19.14 -23.63
N LEU A 570 -1.34 18.24 -24.56
CA LEU A 570 -0.46 17.17 -25.02
C LEU A 570 0.76 17.72 -25.78
N LEU A 571 0.61 18.81 -26.53
CA LEU A 571 1.72 19.49 -27.19
C LEU A 571 2.66 20.16 -26.17
N LYS A 572 2.13 20.87 -25.14
CA LYS A 572 2.97 21.47 -24.08
C LYS A 572 3.66 20.44 -23.18
N ALA A 573 3.05 19.27 -22.95
CA ALA A 573 3.60 18.20 -22.11
C ALA A 573 4.53 17.22 -22.86
N TYR A 574 4.19 16.84 -24.09
CA TYR A 574 4.84 15.76 -24.85
C TYR A 574 5.29 16.15 -26.26
N GLY A 575 4.99 17.35 -26.76
CA GLY A 575 5.38 17.77 -28.11
C GLY A 575 4.71 16.98 -29.27
N LEU A 576 3.73 16.12 -28.97
CA LEU A 576 2.97 15.33 -29.94
C LEU A 576 1.47 15.51 -29.72
N THR A 577 0.73 15.63 -30.82
CA THR A 577 -0.74 15.63 -30.88
C THR A 577 -1.31 14.21 -31.04
N LYS A 578 -2.60 14.02 -30.76
CA LYS A 578 -3.34 12.77 -31.05
C LYS A 578 -3.31 12.42 -32.54
N ALA A 579 -3.26 13.41 -33.44
CA ALA A 579 -3.13 13.20 -34.87
C ALA A 579 -1.77 12.56 -35.24
N GLN A 580 -0.66 13.11 -34.75
CA GLN A 580 0.67 12.56 -34.94
C GLN A 580 0.81 11.17 -34.29
N ALA A 581 0.23 10.97 -33.10
CA ALA A 581 0.24 9.67 -32.44
C ALA A 581 -0.54 8.57 -33.23
N ARG A 582 -1.59 8.94 -33.98
CA ARG A 582 -2.26 8.03 -34.94
C ARG A 582 -1.36 7.73 -36.15
N GLN A 583 -0.75 8.75 -36.74
CA GLN A 583 0.17 8.61 -37.88
C GLN A 583 1.38 7.72 -37.53
N ASN A 584 1.90 7.82 -36.30
CA ASN A 584 2.94 6.96 -35.76
C ASN A 584 2.51 5.47 -35.73
N LEU A 585 1.27 5.18 -35.31
CA LEU A 585 0.74 3.81 -35.27
C LEU A 585 0.49 3.26 -36.69
N GLU A 586 0.00 4.08 -37.62
CA GLU A 586 -0.16 3.73 -39.04
C GLU A 586 1.20 3.53 -39.77
N PHE A 587 2.24 4.22 -39.31
CA PHE A 587 3.60 3.97 -39.78
C PHE A 587 4.14 2.63 -39.25
N MET A 588 3.96 2.34 -37.95
CA MET A 588 4.44 1.10 -37.33
C MET A 588 3.68 -0.16 -37.80
N SER A 589 2.40 -0.05 -38.20
CA SER A 589 1.62 -1.19 -38.71
C SER A 589 2.23 -1.81 -39.99
N LYS A 590 2.87 -0.99 -40.83
CA LYS A 590 3.56 -1.42 -42.07
C LYS A 590 4.67 -2.44 -41.81
N PHE A 591 5.32 -2.34 -40.65
CA PHE A 591 6.36 -3.27 -40.21
C PHE A 591 5.81 -4.46 -39.43
N ALA A 592 4.53 -4.45 -39.04
CA ALA A 592 4.04 -5.32 -37.96
C ALA A 592 4.01 -6.81 -38.32
N VAL A 593 3.58 -7.17 -39.55
CA VAL A 593 3.56 -8.57 -40.00
C VAL A 593 4.97 -9.17 -40.05
N ASN A 594 5.96 -8.39 -40.54
CA ASN A 594 7.36 -8.80 -40.57
C ASN A 594 7.94 -8.95 -39.15
N TYR A 595 7.61 -8.03 -38.24
CA TYR A 595 8.03 -8.12 -36.85
C TYR A 595 7.38 -9.29 -36.09
N LEU A 596 6.09 -9.59 -36.32
CA LEU A 596 5.44 -10.75 -35.73
C LEU A 596 6.13 -12.06 -36.14
N ALA A 597 6.54 -12.20 -37.40
CA ALA A 597 7.32 -13.35 -37.85
C ALA A 597 8.69 -13.44 -37.13
N VAL A 598 9.39 -12.32 -36.96
CA VAL A 598 10.64 -12.26 -36.17
C VAL A 598 10.41 -12.64 -34.71
N PHE A 599 9.38 -12.08 -34.08
CA PHE A 599 9.06 -12.36 -32.68
C PHE A 599 8.67 -13.82 -32.46
N PHE A 600 7.91 -14.45 -33.37
CA PHE A 600 7.54 -15.86 -33.26
C PHE A 600 8.77 -16.77 -33.38
N ASN A 601 9.69 -16.47 -34.31
CA ASN A 601 10.95 -17.20 -34.47
C ASN A 601 11.89 -17.02 -33.26
N VAL A 602 11.89 -15.86 -32.60
CA VAL A 602 12.67 -15.63 -31.38
C VAL A 602 11.98 -16.22 -30.14
N PHE A 603 10.64 -16.25 -30.11
CA PHE A 603 9.84 -16.84 -29.03
C PHE A 603 10.02 -18.36 -28.92
N SER A 604 10.14 -19.06 -30.05
CA SER A 604 10.47 -20.50 -30.05
C SER A 604 11.87 -20.79 -29.48
N GLN A 605 12.85 -19.91 -29.77
CA GLN A 605 14.22 -19.98 -29.23
C GLN A 605 14.35 -19.61 -27.74
N ILE A 606 13.32 -19.05 -27.11
CA ILE A 606 13.35 -18.66 -25.69
C ILE A 606 12.70 -19.75 -24.84
N ALA A 607 13.38 -20.18 -23.76
CA ALA A 607 12.82 -21.13 -22.80
C ALA A 607 11.59 -20.55 -22.06
N PRO A 608 10.54 -21.35 -21.76
CA PRO A 608 9.24 -20.85 -21.28
C PRO A 608 9.27 -19.83 -20.12
N ALA A 609 10.19 -20.00 -19.17
CA ALA A 609 10.32 -19.12 -18.01
C ALA A 609 10.67 -17.65 -18.36
N PHE A 610 11.26 -17.41 -19.54
CA PHE A 610 11.72 -16.09 -19.98
C PHE A 610 10.87 -15.50 -21.12
N ARG A 611 9.84 -16.20 -21.61
CA ARG A 611 9.01 -15.76 -22.76
C ARG A 611 8.16 -14.50 -22.51
N GLY A 612 8.01 -14.07 -21.25
CA GLY A 612 7.09 -12.99 -20.84
C GLY A 612 7.27 -11.68 -21.62
N PHE A 613 8.49 -11.15 -21.68
CA PHE A 613 8.75 -9.89 -22.39
C PHE A 613 8.40 -9.99 -23.89
N MET A 614 8.70 -11.12 -24.54
CA MET A 614 8.40 -11.32 -25.95
C MET A 614 6.88 -11.48 -26.20
N ALA A 615 6.15 -12.08 -25.27
CA ALA A 615 4.69 -12.14 -25.32
C ALA A 615 4.04 -10.76 -25.23
N GLU A 616 4.61 -9.85 -24.44
CA GLU A 616 4.15 -8.46 -24.31
C GLU A 616 4.35 -7.68 -25.60
N VAL A 617 5.53 -7.78 -26.27
CA VAL A 617 5.73 -7.15 -27.59
C VAL A 617 4.81 -7.74 -28.66
N VAL A 618 4.67 -9.07 -28.71
CA VAL A 618 3.74 -9.74 -29.65
C VAL A 618 2.33 -9.19 -29.46
N LYS A 619 1.83 -9.13 -28.22
CA LYS A 619 0.50 -8.57 -27.92
C LYS A 619 0.39 -7.12 -28.40
N SER A 620 1.40 -6.29 -28.16
CA SER A 620 1.41 -4.89 -28.64
C SER A 620 1.38 -4.80 -30.16
N TYR A 621 2.16 -5.60 -30.88
CA TYR A 621 2.15 -5.60 -32.36
C TYR A 621 0.84 -6.14 -32.96
N LEU A 622 0.19 -7.12 -32.32
CA LEU A 622 -1.15 -7.58 -32.73
C LEU A 622 -2.19 -6.45 -32.68
N THR A 623 -2.10 -5.50 -31.74
CA THR A 623 -3.04 -4.36 -31.65
C THR A 623 -2.93 -3.34 -32.79
N VAL A 624 -1.86 -3.36 -33.60
CA VAL A 624 -1.68 -2.47 -34.77
C VAL A 624 -1.65 -3.23 -36.10
N THR A 625 -1.80 -4.55 -36.07
CA THR A 625 -1.85 -5.40 -37.26
C THR A 625 -3.29 -5.44 -37.79
N ALA A 626 -3.48 -5.45 -39.12
CA ALA A 626 -4.82 -5.53 -39.70
C ALA A 626 -5.51 -6.86 -39.32
N PRO A 627 -6.84 -6.90 -39.04
CA PRO A 627 -7.51 -8.14 -38.64
C PRO A 627 -7.37 -9.30 -39.64
N GLN A 628 -7.30 -9.00 -40.94
CA GLN A 628 -7.06 -10.01 -42.00
C GLN A 628 -5.68 -10.66 -41.87
N ASP A 629 -4.63 -9.85 -41.62
CA ASP A 629 -3.27 -10.32 -41.40
C ASP A 629 -3.11 -11.08 -40.07
N VAL A 630 -3.81 -10.64 -39.01
CA VAL A 630 -3.85 -11.37 -37.73
C VAL A 630 -4.42 -12.77 -37.92
N ASN A 631 -5.58 -12.89 -38.58
CA ASN A 631 -6.23 -14.20 -38.76
C ASN A 631 -5.50 -15.08 -39.79
N THR A 632 -4.88 -14.49 -40.83
CA THR A 632 -3.98 -15.20 -41.75
C THR A 632 -2.71 -15.69 -41.04
N THR A 633 -2.16 -14.90 -40.12
CA THR A 633 -1.02 -15.28 -39.27
C THR A 633 -1.42 -16.37 -38.28
N PHE A 634 -2.62 -16.28 -37.71
CA PHE A 634 -3.16 -17.30 -36.82
C PHE A 634 -3.37 -18.64 -37.53
N LYS A 635 -3.96 -18.65 -38.72
CA LYS A 635 -4.17 -19.88 -39.52
C LYS A 635 -2.84 -20.57 -39.86
N LYS A 636 -1.73 -19.82 -40.02
CA LYS A 636 -0.36 -20.38 -40.12
C LYS A 636 0.12 -21.02 -38.81
N VAL A 637 -0.07 -20.36 -37.67
CA VAL A 637 0.28 -20.90 -36.33
C VAL A 637 -0.54 -22.17 -36.03
N LEU A 638 -1.82 -22.21 -36.43
CA LEU A 638 -2.70 -23.37 -36.26
C LEU A 638 -2.29 -24.55 -37.16
N GLY A 639 -1.89 -24.29 -38.41
CA GLY A 639 -1.35 -25.34 -39.30
C GLY A 639 0.00 -25.91 -38.83
N MET A 640 0.88 -25.07 -38.28
CA MET A 640 2.09 -25.56 -37.60
C MET A 640 1.76 -26.35 -36.33
N LEU A 641 0.71 -25.96 -35.61
CA LEU A 641 0.23 -26.69 -34.43
C LEU A 641 -0.29 -28.07 -34.81
N SER A 642 -1.20 -28.20 -35.80
CA SER A 642 -1.74 -29.51 -36.20
C SER A 642 -0.64 -30.45 -36.69
N GLN A 643 0.26 -29.98 -37.56
CA GLN A 643 1.42 -30.76 -38.01
C GLN A 643 2.28 -31.25 -36.83
N SER A 644 2.48 -30.41 -35.80
CA SER A 644 3.23 -30.76 -34.58
C SER A 644 2.46 -31.60 -33.55
N LEU A 645 1.15 -31.83 -33.76
CA LEU A 645 0.30 -32.71 -32.95
C LEU A 645 0.07 -34.07 -33.64
N GLU A 646 0.28 -34.13 -34.96
CA GLU A 646 0.30 -35.34 -35.79
C GLU A 646 1.69 -36.01 -35.79
N SER A 647 2.78 -35.24 -35.65
CA SER A 647 4.15 -35.76 -35.60
C SER A 647 4.41 -36.54 -34.29
N THR A 648 4.43 -37.87 -34.37
CA THR A 648 4.67 -38.79 -33.24
C THR A 648 6.12 -38.82 -32.73
N GLU A 649 6.82 -37.68 -32.69
CA GLU A 649 8.12 -37.57 -32.06
C GLU A 649 7.96 -37.63 -30.53
N ALA A 650 8.37 -38.75 -29.93
CA ALA A 650 8.35 -38.94 -28.49
C ALA A 650 9.31 -37.94 -27.83
N ALA A 651 8.76 -36.90 -27.18
CA ALA A 651 9.55 -35.85 -26.55
C ALA A 651 10.42 -36.40 -25.41
N GLU A 652 11.74 -36.47 -25.64
CA GLU A 652 12.69 -36.97 -24.64
C GLU A 652 12.76 -36.04 -23.41
N ALA A 653 12.10 -36.50 -22.34
CA ALA A 653 12.31 -36.20 -20.93
C ALA A 653 12.92 -34.83 -20.54
N ASN A 654 12.03 -33.85 -20.29
CA ASN A 654 12.10 -32.96 -19.11
C ASN A 654 13.39 -32.14 -18.82
N ASP A 655 14.30 -31.93 -19.78
CA ASP A 655 15.41 -30.96 -19.58
C ASP A 655 14.90 -29.52 -19.77
N PRO A 656 14.91 -28.66 -18.73
CA PRO A 656 14.43 -27.28 -18.83
C PRO A 656 15.37 -26.34 -19.62
N SER A 657 16.52 -26.82 -20.08
CA SER A 657 17.45 -26.08 -20.96
C SER A 657 17.19 -26.30 -22.46
N LEU A 658 16.44 -27.34 -22.84
CA LEU A 658 16.09 -27.60 -24.24
C LEU A 658 14.90 -26.74 -24.70
N PRO A 659 14.78 -26.47 -26.02
CA PRO A 659 13.58 -25.85 -26.57
C PRO A 659 12.35 -26.74 -26.31
N PRO A 660 11.23 -26.20 -25.79
CA PRO A 660 10.02 -26.99 -25.59
C PRO A 660 9.42 -27.41 -26.95
N PRO A 661 8.77 -28.58 -27.03
CA PRO A 661 8.08 -29.06 -28.24
C PRO A 661 7.29 -27.98 -28.98
N MET A 662 7.33 -28.04 -30.32
CA MET A 662 6.76 -27.02 -31.20
C MET A 662 5.28 -26.79 -30.91
N SER A 663 4.52 -27.85 -30.66
CA SER A 663 3.10 -27.84 -30.26
C SER A 663 2.83 -26.98 -29.02
N HIS A 664 3.63 -27.12 -27.96
CA HIS A 664 3.53 -26.27 -26.77
C HIS A 664 3.77 -24.79 -27.11
N THR A 665 4.73 -24.50 -27.99
CA THR A 665 5.10 -23.13 -28.37
C THR A 665 4.03 -22.47 -29.24
N MET A 666 3.50 -23.18 -30.24
CA MET A 666 2.37 -22.70 -31.05
C MET A 666 1.13 -22.46 -30.20
N LEU A 667 0.86 -23.30 -29.18
CA LEU A 667 -0.23 -23.06 -28.23
C LEU A 667 -0.04 -21.82 -27.35
N ASP A 668 1.19 -21.50 -26.92
CA ASP A 668 1.41 -20.26 -26.17
C ASP A 668 1.23 -19.02 -27.08
N LEU A 669 1.61 -19.08 -28.36
CA LEU A 669 1.32 -18.03 -29.34
C LEU A 669 -0.18 -17.90 -29.61
N ALA A 670 -0.89 -19.02 -29.82
CA ALA A 670 -2.34 -19.04 -30.01
C ALA A 670 -3.07 -18.36 -28.84
N ILE A 671 -2.69 -18.67 -27.60
CA ILE A 671 -3.27 -18.05 -26.39
C ILE A 671 -3.05 -16.52 -26.36
N ILE A 672 -1.93 -16.01 -26.87
CA ILE A 672 -1.67 -14.57 -26.99
C ILE A 672 -2.54 -13.93 -28.10
N MET A 673 -2.87 -14.68 -29.16
CA MET A 673 -3.66 -14.21 -30.29
C MET A 673 -5.18 -14.22 -30.06
N ILE A 674 -5.73 -15.06 -29.17
CA ILE A 674 -7.18 -15.20 -28.91
C ILE A 674 -7.96 -13.86 -28.86
N PRO A 675 -7.50 -12.80 -28.16
CA PRO A 675 -8.25 -11.53 -28.09
C PRO A 675 -8.38 -10.75 -29.40
N PHE A 676 -7.74 -11.20 -30.48
CA PHE A 676 -7.67 -10.53 -31.78
C PHE A 676 -8.25 -11.39 -32.92
N LEU A 677 -8.79 -12.58 -32.62
CA LEU A 677 -9.32 -13.49 -33.63
C LEU A 677 -10.72 -13.12 -34.09
N ASP A 678 -11.04 -13.41 -35.36
CA ASP A 678 -12.41 -13.41 -35.87
C ASP A 678 -13.19 -14.66 -35.41
N LEU A 679 -14.51 -14.68 -35.66
CA LEU A 679 -15.39 -15.78 -35.25
C LEU A 679 -15.01 -17.11 -35.92
N GLU A 680 -14.56 -17.09 -37.18
CA GLU A 680 -14.11 -18.29 -37.91
C GLU A 680 -12.87 -18.90 -37.25
N SER A 681 -11.86 -18.07 -36.99
CA SER A 681 -10.58 -18.48 -36.41
C SER A 681 -10.70 -18.88 -34.94
N ALA A 682 -11.61 -18.24 -34.19
CA ALA A 682 -11.99 -18.68 -32.85
C ALA A 682 -12.71 -20.04 -32.87
N GLY A 683 -13.60 -20.28 -33.84
CA GLY A 683 -14.26 -21.57 -34.07
C GLY A 683 -13.29 -22.70 -34.40
N LEU A 684 -12.33 -22.45 -35.31
CA LEU A 684 -11.26 -23.41 -35.64
C LEU A 684 -10.42 -23.76 -34.41
N LEU A 685 -10.08 -22.78 -33.57
CA LEU A 685 -9.32 -23.00 -32.33
C LEU A 685 -10.12 -23.78 -31.29
N TYR A 686 -11.41 -23.49 -31.15
CA TYR A 686 -12.33 -24.18 -30.25
C TYR A 686 -12.46 -25.66 -30.62
N ASN A 687 -12.81 -25.97 -31.88
CA ASN A 687 -12.97 -27.33 -32.38
C ASN A 687 -11.68 -28.15 -32.23
N GLY A 688 -10.53 -27.59 -32.62
CA GLY A 688 -9.23 -28.24 -32.44
C GLY A 688 -8.84 -28.46 -30.98
N THR A 689 -9.31 -27.60 -30.06
CA THR A 689 -9.07 -27.75 -28.62
C THR A 689 -9.86 -28.91 -28.03
N LEU A 690 -11.14 -29.06 -28.40
CA LEU A 690 -11.95 -30.22 -27.99
C LEU A 690 -11.37 -31.51 -28.57
N GLN A 691 -11.22 -31.59 -29.89
CA GLN A 691 -10.87 -32.83 -30.58
C GLN A 691 -9.44 -33.32 -30.29
N SER A 692 -8.48 -32.42 -30.07
CA SER A 692 -7.04 -32.77 -30.07
C SER A 692 -6.24 -32.42 -28.82
N LEU A 693 -6.81 -31.75 -27.80
CA LEU A 693 -6.06 -31.34 -26.60
C LEU A 693 -6.64 -31.87 -25.29
N LEU A 694 -7.94 -31.78 -25.07
CA LEU A 694 -8.52 -32.05 -23.74
C LEU A 694 -8.52 -33.53 -23.35
N GLY A 695 -8.81 -34.44 -24.29
CA GLY A 695 -8.77 -35.89 -24.07
C GLY A 695 -7.37 -36.53 -24.06
N LYS A 696 -6.28 -35.77 -24.26
CA LYS A 696 -4.91 -36.33 -24.31
C LYS A 696 -4.32 -36.54 -22.92
N GLU A 697 -4.64 -37.67 -22.28
CA GLU A 697 -4.01 -38.12 -21.03
C GLU A 697 -2.48 -38.29 -21.14
N SER A 698 -2.00 -38.68 -22.32
CA SER A 698 -0.58 -38.91 -22.60
C SER A 698 0.30 -37.65 -22.53
N ASP A 699 -0.30 -36.45 -22.59
CA ASP A 699 0.41 -35.19 -22.38
C ASP A 699 -0.38 -34.25 -21.44
N PRO A 700 -0.08 -34.32 -20.12
CA PRO A 700 -0.67 -33.44 -19.12
C PRO A 700 -0.41 -31.94 -19.32
N ILE A 701 0.57 -31.56 -20.16
CA ILE A 701 0.92 -30.16 -20.47
C ILE A 701 0.05 -29.65 -21.63
N LEU A 702 -0.21 -30.47 -22.66
CA LEU A 702 -1.16 -30.17 -23.73
C LEU A 702 -2.59 -30.09 -23.20
N GLN A 703 -3.06 -31.07 -22.41
CA GLN A 703 -4.40 -31.03 -21.80
C GLN A 703 -4.61 -29.74 -20.99
N LYS A 704 -3.62 -29.37 -20.18
CA LYS A 704 -3.60 -28.13 -19.39
C LYS A 704 -3.57 -26.86 -20.25
N LYS A 705 -2.93 -26.88 -21.42
CA LYS A 705 -2.99 -25.79 -22.40
C LYS A 705 -4.36 -25.71 -23.09
N GLY A 706 -5.00 -26.84 -23.39
CA GLY A 706 -6.38 -26.89 -23.90
C GLY A 706 -7.38 -26.22 -22.96
N TYR A 707 -7.36 -26.58 -21.67
CA TYR A 707 -8.19 -25.90 -20.67
C TYR A 707 -7.90 -24.39 -20.60
N LYS A 708 -6.64 -23.95 -20.71
CA LYS A 708 -6.32 -22.51 -20.80
C LYS A 708 -6.91 -21.84 -22.05
N VAL A 709 -6.87 -22.49 -23.22
CA VAL A 709 -7.46 -21.95 -24.46
C VAL A 709 -8.95 -21.72 -24.26
N LEU A 710 -9.70 -22.68 -23.70
CA LEU A 710 -11.12 -22.47 -23.36
C LEU A 710 -11.33 -21.31 -22.38
N ASN A 711 -10.54 -21.23 -21.29
CA ASN A 711 -10.61 -20.10 -20.34
C ASN A 711 -10.38 -18.73 -21.02
N HIS A 712 -9.50 -18.66 -22.03
CA HIS A 712 -9.24 -17.43 -22.75
C HIS A 712 -10.30 -17.12 -23.81
N LEU A 713 -10.86 -18.13 -24.48
CA LEU A 713 -11.95 -17.98 -25.45
C LEU A 713 -13.23 -17.42 -24.80
N VAL A 714 -13.68 -18.01 -23.67
CA VAL A 714 -14.89 -17.55 -22.95
C VAL A 714 -14.80 -16.09 -22.50
N ARG A 715 -13.59 -15.60 -22.23
CA ARG A 715 -13.31 -14.23 -21.75
C ARG A 715 -13.18 -13.17 -22.86
N CYS A 716 -13.27 -13.54 -24.14
CA CYS A 716 -13.16 -12.62 -25.27
C CYS A 716 -14.45 -12.69 -26.10
N ASP A 717 -15.00 -11.56 -26.54
CA ASP A 717 -16.39 -11.50 -27.05
C ASP A 717 -16.67 -12.45 -28.22
N ASN A 718 -15.75 -12.56 -29.18
CA ASN A 718 -15.87 -13.49 -30.30
C ASN A 718 -15.78 -14.97 -29.84
N GLY A 719 -14.83 -15.28 -28.95
CA GLY A 719 -14.70 -16.63 -28.38
C GLY A 719 -15.88 -17.02 -27.49
N ARG A 720 -16.48 -16.06 -26.80
CA ARG A 720 -17.70 -16.22 -26.01
C ARG A 720 -18.91 -16.53 -26.89
N GLN A 721 -19.05 -15.85 -28.03
CA GLN A 721 -20.11 -16.15 -29.01
C GLN A 721 -19.98 -17.57 -29.57
N VAL A 722 -18.77 -17.99 -29.95
CA VAL A 722 -18.48 -19.38 -30.38
C VAL A 722 -18.83 -20.38 -29.28
N VAL A 723 -18.32 -20.21 -28.06
CA VAL A 723 -18.59 -21.15 -26.95
C VAL A 723 -20.09 -21.20 -26.58
N ALA A 724 -20.81 -20.08 -26.67
CA ALA A 724 -22.25 -20.04 -26.42
C ALA A 724 -23.08 -20.79 -27.49
N GLN A 725 -22.61 -20.85 -28.74
CA GLN A 725 -23.27 -21.61 -29.81
C GLN A 725 -23.14 -23.13 -29.63
N TYR A 726 -22.02 -23.59 -29.05
CA TYR A 726 -21.70 -25.01 -28.84
C TYR A 726 -21.75 -25.42 -27.36
N ILE A 727 -22.57 -24.73 -26.55
CA ILE A 727 -22.55 -24.88 -25.09
C ILE A 727 -23.02 -26.27 -24.63
N ASP A 728 -23.96 -26.91 -25.32
CA ASP A 728 -24.45 -28.26 -24.99
C ASP A 728 -23.41 -29.35 -25.33
N GLU A 729 -22.73 -29.22 -26.46
CA GLU A 729 -21.58 -30.07 -26.83
C GLU A 729 -20.44 -29.92 -25.80
N LEU A 730 -20.17 -28.68 -25.37
CA LEU A 730 -19.15 -28.40 -24.35
C LEU A 730 -19.51 -29.02 -22.98
N GLN A 731 -20.77 -28.96 -22.57
CA GLN A 731 -21.24 -29.56 -21.32
C GLN A 731 -20.99 -31.07 -21.33
N ASN A 732 -21.45 -31.77 -22.37
CA ASN A 732 -21.26 -33.22 -22.51
C ASN A 732 -19.76 -33.59 -22.54
N TYR A 733 -18.96 -32.90 -23.37
CA TYR A 733 -17.52 -33.16 -23.46
C TYR A 733 -16.80 -32.92 -22.13
N LEU A 734 -17.20 -31.88 -21.36
CA LEU A 734 -16.62 -31.62 -20.04
C LEU A 734 -17.00 -32.68 -19.01
N LEU A 735 -18.20 -33.27 -19.08
CA LEU A 735 -18.60 -34.40 -18.24
C LEU A 735 -17.78 -35.66 -18.56
N GLU A 736 -17.66 -36.03 -19.83
CA GLU A 736 -16.80 -37.14 -20.28
C GLU A 736 -15.34 -36.94 -19.85
N ALA A 737 -14.79 -35.73 -20.05
CA ALA A 737 -13.43 -35.37 -19.69
C ALA A 737 -13.18 -35.23 -18.16
N THR A 738 -14.14 -35.63 -17.31
CA THR A 738 -13.96 -35.71 -15.84
C THR A 738 -13.03 -36.87 -15.49
N GLY A 739 -13.24 -38.04 -16.09
CA GLY A 739 -12.44 -39.25 -15.80
C GLY A 739 -10.98 -39.15 -16.25
N SER A 740 -10.75 -38.50 -17.40
CA SER A 740 -9.43 -38.32 -18.03
C SER A 740 -8.67 -37.06 -17.58
N CYS A 741 -9.17 -36.31 -16.59
CA CYS A 741 -8.52 -35.09 -16.14
C CYS A 741 -7.27 -35.36 -15.29
N THR A 742 -6.09 -35.10 -15.85
CA THR A 742 -4.82 -35.23 -15.13
C THR A 742 -4.74 -34.22 -13.98
N GLY A 743 -4.16 -34.62 -12.83
CA GLY A 743 -3.99 -33.75 -11.67
C GLY A 743 -3.16 -32.47 -11.94
N SER A 744 -2.38 -32.44 -13.03
CA SER A 744 -1.65 -31.27 -13.49
C SER A 744 -2.54 -30.22 -14.18
N ALA A 745 -3.62 -30.68 -14.84
CA ALA A 745 -4.59 -29.88 -15.59
C ALA A 745 -5.80 -29.47 -14.75
N LYS A 746 -6.19 -30.26 -13.73
CA LYS A 746 -7.35 -30.02 -12.84
C LYS A 746 -7.51 -28.57 -12.36
N LYS A 747 -6.42 -27.91 -11.97
CA LYS A 747 -6.41 -26.49 -11.54
C LYS A 747 -6.86 -25.51 -12.64
N ASP A 748 -6.64 -25.83 -13.91
CA ASP A 748 -7.09 -25.04 -15.06
C ASP A 748 -8.48 -25.53 -15.57
N ARG A 749 -8.84 -26.82 -15.39
CA ARG A 749 -10.20 -27.35 -15.60
C ARG A 749 -11.24 -26.71 -14.67
N ILE A 750 -10.98 -26.66 -13.36
CA ILE A 750 -11.89 -26.04 -12.37
C ILE A 750 -12.17 -24.56 -12.71
N LYS A 751 -11.22 -23.86 -13.35
CA LYS A 751 -11.50 -22.53 -13.90
C LYS A 751 -12.44 -22.59 -15.09
N THR A 752 -12.17 -23.45 -16.08
CA THR A 752 -13.05 -23.61 -17.25
C THR A 752 -14.49 -23.89 -16.83
N LEU A 753 -14.69 -24.77 -15.85
CA LEU A 753 -16.01 -25.05 -15.28
C LEU A 753 -16.67 -23.81 -14.68
N LYS A 754 -15.91 -22.90 -14.05
CA LYS A 754 -16.45 -21.62 -13.56
C LYS A 754 -16.87 -20.69 -14.69
N GLU A 755 -15.99 -20.46 -15.67
CA GLU A 755 -16.32 -19.60 -16.80
C GLU A 755 -17.55 -20.15 -17.57
N VAL A 756 -17.68 -21.48 -17.69
CA VAL A 756 -18.85 -22.16 -18.29
C VAL A 756 -20.12 -22.01 -17.43
N VAL A 757 -20.07 -22.19 -16.11
CA VAL A 757 -21.22 -21.97 -15.21
C VAL A 757 -21.72 -20.53 -15.27
N GLU A 758 -20.82 -19.55 -15.42
CA GLU A 758 -21.21 -18.15 -15.66
C GLU A 758 -21.92 -17.97 -17.02
N LEU A 759 -21.55 -18.73 -18.06
CA LEU A 759 -22.20 -18.71 -19.38
C LEU A 759 -23.56 -19.42 -19.47
N LEU A 760 -23.86 -20.44 -18.64
CA LEU A 760 -25.06 -21.29 -18.83
C LEU A 760 -26.37 -20.48 -19.01
N PRO A 761 -27.27 -20.88 -19.92
CA PRO A 761 -28.64 -20.35 -19.95
C PRO A 761 -29.47 -20.91 -18.77
N ALA A 762 -30.58 -20.25 -18.44
CA ALA A 762 -31.48 -20.65 -17.35
C ALA A 762 -32.21 -21.99 -17.60
N THR A 763 -32.12 -22.54 -18.81
CA THR A 763 -32.68 -23.83 -19.24
C THR A 763 -31.80 -25.03 -18.94
N ASP A 764 -30.50 -24.80 -18.66
CA ASP A 764 -29.47 -25.84 -18.67
C ASP A 764 -28.68 -25.90 -17.36
N LEU A 765 -29.35 -25.51 -16.26
CA LEU A 765 -28.78 -25.52 -14.91
C LEU A 765 -28.54 -26.94 -14.35
N HIS A 766 -29.00 -27.99 -15.04
CA HIS A 766 -28.68 -29.40 -14.75
C HIS A 766 -27.17 -29.70 -14.78
N PHE A 767 -26.37 -28.93 -15.53
CA PHE A 767 -24.90 -29.05 -15.48
C PHE A 767 -24.32 -28.78 -14.08
N ILE A 768 -24.96 -27.93 -13.25
CA ILE A 768 -24.48 -27.58 -11.91
C ILE A 768 -24.43 -28.81 -10.97
N PRO A 769 -25.53 -29.55 -10.71
CA PRO A 769 -25.48 -30.77 -9.90
C PRO A 769 -24.58 -31.85 -10.51
N ALA A 770 -24.52 -31.98 -11.84
CA ALA A 770 -23.67 -32.97 -12.52
C ALA A 770 -22.17 -32.81 -12.18
N ILE A 771 -21.63 -31.57 -12.19
CA ILE A 771 -20.23 -31.31 -11.83
C ILE A 771 -20.00 -31.05 -10.32
N LEU A 772 -21.06 -30.95 -9.51
CA LEU A 772 -20.98 -30.51 -8.12
C LEU A 772 -20.05 -31.39 -7.27
N SER A 773 -20.08 -32.71 -7.51
CA SER A 773 -19.23 -33.68 -6.81
C SER A 773 -17.74 -33.49 -7.09
N GLU A 774 -17.36 -33.20 -8.35
CA GLU A 774 -15.96 -32.90 -8.74
C GLU A 774 -15.48 -31.63 -8.02
N VAL A 775 -16.29 -30.57 -8.02
CA VAL A 775 -15.94 -29.27 -7.44
C VAL A 775 -15.85 -29.35 -5.91
N VAL A 776 -16.78 -30.06 -5.26
CA VAL A 776 -16.73 -30.35 -3.82
C VAL A 776 -15.43 -31.09 -3.48
N LEU A 777 -15.05 -32.14 -4.23
CA LEU A 777 -13.77 -32.84 -4.03
C LEU A 777 -12.55 -31.95 -4.33
N ALA A 778 -12.64 -31.03 -5.30
CA ALA A 778 -11.58 -30.06 -5.60
C ALA A 778 -11.35 -29.03 -4.48
N SER A 779 -12.33 -28.76 -3.61
CA SER A 779 -12.17 -27.92 -2.42
C SER A 779 -11.12 -28.46 -1.43
N LYS A 780 -10.79 -29.76 -1.49
CA LYS A 780 -9.76 -30.43 -0.69
C LYS A 780 -8.46 -30.75 -1.44
N ASP A 781 -8.33 -30.34 -2.71
CA ASP A 781 -7.17 -30.64 -3.54
C ASP A 781 -5.84 -30.24 -2.88
N ASN A 782 -4.75 -30.98 -3.15
CA ASN A 782 -3.43 -30.68 -2.59
C ASN A 782 -2.94 -29.27 -2.96
N ASN A 783 -3.27 -28.80 -4.17
CA ASN A 783 -2.90 -27.47 -4.64
C ASN A 783 -3.85 -26.40 -4.12
N GLU A 784 -3.32 -25.50 -3.30
CA GLU A 784 -4.00 -24.33 -2.72
C GLU A 784 -4.77 -23.49 -3.75
N LYS A 785 -4.21 -23.31 -4.94
CA LYS A 785 -4.88 -22.55 -6.00
C LYS A 785 -6.06 -23.32 -6.60
N THR A 786 -6.01 -24.66 -6.64
CA THR A 786 -7.17 -25.48 -7.05
C THR A 786 -8.31 -25.34 -6.04
N ARG A 787 -8.01 -25.45 -4.74
CA ARG A 787 -9.01 -25.28 -3.66
C ARG A 787 -9.69 -23.92 -3.74
N ASN A 788 -8.92 -22.85 -3.92
CA ASN A 788 -9.48 -21.50 -3.94
C ASN A 788 -10.35 -21.26 -5.19
N PHE A 789 -9.97 -21.75 -6.38
CA PHE A 789 -10.86 -21.70 -7.55
C PHE A 789 -12.09 -22.63 -7.43
N ALA A 790 -12.01 -23.73 -6.68
CA ALA A 790 -13.18 -24.56 -6.38
C ALA A 790 -14.15 -23.86 -5.43
N PHE A 791 -13.64 -23.13 -4.42
CA PHE A 791 -14.46 -22.27 -3.55
C PHE A 791 -15.11 -21.11 -4.33
N ASP A 792 -14.38 -20.47 -5.25
CA ASP A 792 -14.93 -19.47 -6.17
C ASP A 792 -16.06 -20.04 -7.05
N LEU A 793 -15.91 -21.30 -7.51
CA LEU A 793 -16.89 -21.98 -8.36
C LEU A 793 -18.17 -22.34 -7.60
N LEU A 794 -18.05 -22.85 -6.37
CA LEU A 794 -19.21 -23.13 -5.50
C LEU A 794 -20.05 -21.87 -5.23
N VAL A 795 -19.41 -20.71 -5.06
CA VAL A 795 -20.10 -19.43 -4.93
C VAL A 795 -20.71 -18.97 -6.26
N SER A 796 -20.04 -19.22 -7.39
CA SER A 796 -20.58 -18.94 -8.72
C SER A 796 -21.83 -19.76 -9.04
N MET A 797 -21.83 -21.05 -8.69
CA MET A 797 -22.99 -21.95 -8.79
C MET A 797 -24.16 -21.45 -7.93
N GLY A 798 -23.91 -21.09 -6.66
CA GLY A 798 -24.94 -20.55 -5.78
C GLY A 798 -25.57 -19.26 -6.32
N ASN A 799 -24.76 -18.35 -6.86
CA ASN A 799 -25.26 -17.14 -7.51
C ASN A 799 -26.07 -17.44 -8.79
N LYS A 800 -25.65 -18.43 -9.59
CA LYS A 800 -26.37 -18.86 -10.79
C LYS A 800 -27.72 -19.49 -10.45
N MET A 801 -27.77 -20.32 -9.40
CA MET A 801 -29.00 -20.91 -8.85
C MET A 801 -29.92 -19.85 -8.21
N LYS A 802 -29.35 -18.81 -7.57
CA LYS A 802 -30.10 -17.66 -7.01
C LYS A 802 -30.75 -16.80 -8.09
N ALA A 803 -30.19 -16.75 -9.31
CA ALA A 803 -30.75 -15.98 -10.42
C ALA A 803 -32.02 -16.60 -11.04
N GLY A 804 -32.35 -17.85 -10.69
CA GLY A 804 -33.54 -18.56 -11.16
C GLY A 804 -33.35 -19.26 -12.52
N GLY A 805 -34.18 -20.28 -12.75
CA GLY A 805 -34.15 -21.15 -13.92
C GLY A 805 -34.72 -22.53 -13.60
N VAL A 806 -34.46 -23.52 -14.45
CA VAL A 806 -34.97 -24.89 -14.30
C VAL A 806 -33.82 -25.90 -14.31
N VAL A 807 -33.79 -26.76 -13.30
CA VAL A 807 -32.94 -27.95 -13.25
C VAL A 807 -33.72 -29.11 -13.86
N LYS A 808 -33.29 -29.54 -15.05
CA LYS A 808 -33.88 -30.66 -15.77
C LYS A 808 -33.34 -31.97 -15.24
N ASN A 809 -34.13 -32.65 -14.41
CA ASN A 809 -33.68 -33.90 -13.76
C ASN A 809 -33.53 -35.04 -14.77
N SER A 810 -34.34 -35.04 -15.83
CA SER A 810 -34.25 -35.94 -16.99
C SER A 810 -32.92 -35.90 -17.78
N ARG A 811 -32.02 -34.95 -17.46
CA ARG A 811 -30.65 -34.87 -18.02
C ARG A 811 -29.55 -35.21 -17.02
N LEU A 812 -29.89 -35.78 -15.87
CA LEU A 812 -28.92 -36.22 -14.85
C LEU A 812 -28.75 -37.74 -14.91
N GLU A 813 -27.51 -38.20 -14.77
CA GLU A 813 -27.20 -39.64 -14.72
C GLU A 813 -27.96 -40.31 -13.57
N GLY A 814 -28.80 -41.31 -13.91
CA GLY A 814 -29.58 -42.08 -12.95
C GLY A 814 -31.01 -41.58 -12.67
N PHE A 815 -31.51 -40.59 -13.42
CA PHE A 815 -32.89 -40.11 -13.32
C PHE A 815 -33.65 -40.28 -14.65
N ASP A 816 -34.79 -40.97 -14.61
CA ASP A 816 -35.67 -41.17 -15.77
C ASP A 816 -36.50 -39.90 -16.09
N GLU A 817 -37.07 -39.82 -17.30
CA GLU A 817 -38.03 -38.77 -17.71
C GLU A 817 -39.29 -38.66 -16.83
N SER A 818 -39.50 -39.60 -15.91
CA SER A 818 -40.60 -39.60 -14.94
C SER A 818 -40.36 -38.68 -13.73
N PHE A 819 -39.13 -38.21 -13.51
CA PHE A 819 -38.81 -37.27 -12.44
C PHE A 819 -39.17 -35.82 -12.83
N PRO A 820 -39.89 -35.07 -11.97
CA PRO A 820 -40.27 -33.69 -12.27
C PRO A 820 -39.04 -32.76 -12.28
N ASP A 821 -39.05 -31.81 -13.21
CA ASP A 821 -38.09 -30.70 -13.23
C ASP A 821 -38.24 -29.81 -11.98
N VAL A 822 -37.12 -29.31 -11.44
CA VAL A 822 -37.09 -28.52 -10.21
C VAL A 822 -36.66 -27.08 -10.50
N ASN A 823 -37.38 -26.11 -9.93
CA ASN A 823 -37.00 -24.70 -10.04
C ASN A 823 -35.66 -24.46 -9.32
N ALA A 824 -34.70 -23.88 -10.04
CA ALA A 824 -33.42 -23.49 -9.46
C ALA A 824 -33.63 -22.42 -8.38
N THR A 825 -33.28 -22.77 -7.14
CA THR A 825 -33.30 -21.85 -6.00
C THR A 825 -32.04 -22.02 -5.18
N LEU A 826 -31.74 -21.03 -4.35
CA LEU A 826 -30.64 -21.10 -3.39
C LEU A 826 -30.85 -22.21 -2.35
N GLY A 827 -32.09 -22.43 -1.89
CA GLY A 827 -32.43 -23.53 -0.99
C GLY A 827 -32.11 -24.89 -1.61
N GLU A 828 -32.53 -25.11 -2.87
CA GLU A 828 -32.26 -26.34 -3.60
C GLU A 828 -30.74 -26.58 -3.82
N PHE A 829 -29.97 -25.53 -4.09
CA PHE A 829 -28.51 -25.66 -4.16
C PHE A 829 -27.88 -26.10 -2.83
N PHE A 830 -28.44 -25.68 -1.69
CA PHE A 830 -28.04 -26.21 -0.38
C PHE A 830 -28.50 -27.66 -0.17
N THR A 831 -29.68 -28.07 -0.62
CA THR A 831 -30.13 -29.49 -0.64
C THR A 831 -29.19 -30.38 -1.43
N MET A 832 -28.81 -29.95 -2.65
CA MET A 832 -27.84 -30.66 -3.50
C MET A 832 -26.47 -30.78 -2.83
N LEU A 833 -26.03 -29.74 -2.11
CA LEU A 833 -24.80 -29.81 -1.31
C LEU A 833 -24.93 -30.72 -0.09
N THR A 834 -26.05 -30.74 0.65
CA THR A 834 -26.21 -31.62 1.82
C THR A 834 -26.31 -33.08 1.45
N ALA A 835 -26.80 -33.44 0.25
CA ALA A 835 -26.73 -34.81 -0.27
C ALA A 835 -25.29 -35.37 -0.28
N GLY A 836 -24.28 -34.52 -0.49
CA GLY A 836 -22.86 -34.89 -0.39
C GLY A 836 -22.40 -35.31 1.03
N LEU A 837 -23.23 -35.14 2.07
CA LEU A 837 -22.97 -35.63 3.43
C LEU A 837 -23.33 -37.11 3.59
N ALA A 838 -24.15 -37.67 2.69
CA ALA A 838 -24.43 -39.11 2.61
C ALA A 838 -23.33 -39.90 1.87
N GLY A 839 -22.28 -39.24 1.39
CA GLY A 839 -21.18 -39.85 0.66
C GLY A 839 -20.43 -40.92 1.47
N THR A 840 -20.13 -42.07 0.85
CA THR A 840 -19.55 -43.25 1.52
C THR A 840 -18.13 -43.06 2.07
N THR A 841 -17.42 -41.99 1.68
CA THR A 841 -16.03 -41.72 2.12
C THR A 841 -15.94 -40.50 3.03
N ALA A 842 -15.16 -40.62 4.11
CA ALA A 842 -14.88 -39.50 5.03
C ALA A 842 -14.20 -38.30 4.33
N HIS A 843 -13.46 -38.56 3.25
CA HIS A 843 -12.91 -37.51 2.41
C HIS A 843 -14.02 -36.69 1.75
N MET A 844 -15.02 -37.33 1.13
CA MET A 844 -16.18 -36.66 0.54
C MET A 844 -16.99 -35.92 1.60
N ILE A 845 -17.41 -36.57 2.70
CA ILE A 845 -18.20 -35.92 3.77
C ILE A 845 -17.47 -34.67 4.28
N GLY A 846 -16.19 -34.77 4.62
CA GLY A 846 -15.41 -33.62 5.10
C GLY A 846 -15.09 -32.59 4.01
N ALA A 847 -15.22 -32.91 2.73
CA ALA A 847 -15.11 -31.96 1.62
C ALA A 847 -16.42 -31.18 1.48
N THR A 848 -17.55 -31.89 1.50
CA THR A 848 -18.90 -31.33 1.50
C THR A 848 -19.11 -30.35 2.66
N VAL A 849 -18.71 -30.70 3.88
CA VAL A 849 -18.77 -29.77 5.03
C VAL A 849 -17.87 -28.53 4.82
N GLY A 850 -16.73 -28.68 4.14
CA GLY A 850 -15.86 -27.56 3.77
C GLY A 850 -16.46 -26.66 2.70
N ALA A 851 -17.13 -27.24 1.70
CA ALA A 851 -17.88 -26.53 0.66
C ALA A 851 -19.07 -25.77 1.27
N LEU A 852 -19.92 -26.44 2.05
CA LEU A 852 -21.01 -25.84 2.81
C LEU A 852 -20.52 -24.70 3.70
N SER A 853 -19.36 -24.84 4.37
CA SER A 853 -18.76 -23.79 5.20
C SER A 853 -18.43 -22.51 4.40
N ARG A 854 -17.98 -22.63 3.14
CA ARG A 854 -17.71 -21.48 2.27
C ARG A 854 -18.99 -20.86 1.70
N VAL A 855 -19.93 -21.69 1.25
CA VAL A 855 -21.19 -21.25 0.62
C VAL A 855 -22.10 -20.58 1.67
N PHE A 856 -22.21 -21.18 2.86
CA PHE A 856 -22.95 -20.61 4.01
C PHE A 856 -22.36 -19.29 4.50
N PHE A 857 -21.04 -19.08 4.40
CA PHE A 857 -20.40 -17.79 4.72
C PHE A 857 -20.85 -16.67 3.76
N GLU A 858 -21.05 -16.99 2.47
CA GLU A 858 -21.46 -15.99 1.46
C GLU A 858 -22.96 -15.67 1.56
N PHE A 859 -23.80 -16.70 1.62
CA PHE A 859 -25.25 -16.60 1.41
C PHE A 859 -26.07 -16.53 2.71
N LYS A 860 -25.43 -16.30 3.86
CA LYS A 860 -26.06 -16.32 5.20
C LYS A 860 -27.34 -15.47 5.30
N ASP A 861 -27.34 -14.31 4.62
CA ASP A 861 -28.38 -13.29 4.70
C ASP A 861 -29.51 -13.53 3.68
N ASP A 862 -29.29 -14.44 2.73
CA ASP A 862 -30.26 -14.90 1.72
C ASP A 862 -30.95 -16.23 2.11
N LEU A 863 -30.54 -16.86 3.22
CA LEU A 863 -31.02 -18.18 3.63
C LEU A 863 -32.22 -18.10 4.58
N PRO A 864 -33.23 -18.97 4.42
CA PRO A 864 -34.26 -19.17 5.44
C PRO A 864 -33.64 -19.56 6.79
N VAL A 865 -34.11 -18.94 7.87
CA VAL A 865 -33.62 -19.19 9.24
C VAL A 865 -33.79 -20.65 9.65
N GLU A 866 -34.85 -21.30 9.17
CA GLU A 866 -35.12 -22.72 9.38
C GLU A 866 -34.02 -23.60 8.76
N LEU A 867 -33.74 -23.43 7.47
CA LEU A 867 -32.66 -24.15 6.77
C LEU A 867 -31.29 -23.88 7.41
N ALA A 868 -31.01 -22.65 7.83
CA ALA A 868 -29.78 -22.30 8.53
C ALA A 868 -29.67 -22.98 9.92
N SER A 869 -30.80 -23.15 10.61
CA SER A 869 -30.91 -23.89 11.87
C SER A 869 -30.68 -25.39 11.66
N GLU A 870 -31.30 -25.99 10.65
CA GLU A 870 -31.16 -27.42 10.30
C GLU A 870 -29.72 -27.79 9.87
N LEU A 871 -29.11 -26.98 9.01
CA LEU A 871 -27.72 -27.17 8.57
C LEU A 871 -26.74 -27.19 9.75
N LEU A 872 -26.94 -26.28 10.71
CA LEU A 872 -26.11 -26.21 11.91
C LEU A 872 -26.32 -27.43 12.82
N GLN A 873 -27.55 -27.90 13.02
CA GLN A 873 -27.82 -29.13 13.78
C GLN A 873 -27.16 -30.34 13.12
N THR A 874 -27.38 -30.53 11.81
CA THR A 874 -26.85 -31.65 11.02
C THR A 874 -25.32 -31.73 11.11
N ILE A 875 -24.63 -30.61 10.90
CA ILE A 875 -23.16 -30.58 10.92
C ILE A 875 -22.61 -30.60 12.36
N ASN A 876 -23.35 -30.09 13.36
CA ASN A 876 -22.96 -30.22 14.76
C ASN A 876 -23.02 -31.68 15.26
N VAL A 877 -23.87 -32.54 14.70
CA VAL A 877 -23.80 -34.00 14.96
C VAL A 877 -22.50 -34.59 14.38
N LEU A 878 -22.09 -34.19 13.18
CA LEU A 878 -20.84 -34.65 12.54
C LEU A 878 -19.56 -34.24 13.33
N ALA A 879 -19.60 -33.14 14.09
CA ALA A 879 -18.52 -32.75 15.00
C ALA A 879 -18.29 -33.76 16.15
N GLY A 880 -19.30 -34.57 16.48
CA GLY A 880 -19.24 -35.67 17.44
C GLY A 880 -18.99 -37.05 16.83
N SER A 881 -18.45 -37.13 15.61
CA SER A 881 -18.11 -38.39 14.93
C SER A 881 -16.70 -38.90 15.30
N ASN A 882 -16.44 -40.20 15.12
CA ASN A 882 -15.14 -40.79 15.46
C ASN A 882 -14.03 -40.50 14.42
N ASN A 883 -14.37 -39.93 13.25
CA ASN A 883 -13.41 -39.71 12.17
C ASN A 883 -12.83 -38.29 12.20
N ARG A 884 -11.54 -38.21 12.51
CA ARG A 884 -10.74 -36.98 12.60
C ARG A 884 -10.88 -36.04 11.39
N GLU A 885 -11.09 -36.55 10.18
CA GLU A 885 -11.23 -35.73 8.98
C GLU A 885 -12.58 -35.01 8.93
N ILE A 886 -13.66 -35.72 9.25
CA ILE A 886 -15.02 -35.18 9.34
C ILE A 886 -15.10 -34.17 10.49
N VAL A 887 -14.59 -34.54 11.67
CA VAL A 887 -14.51 -33.66 12.85
C VAL A 887 -13.75 -32.37 12.54
N LYS A 888 -12.62 -32.44 11.83
CA LYS A 888 -11.85 -31.24 11.43
C LYS A 888 -12.68 -30.27 10.58
N ALA A 889 -13.49 -30.79 9.66
CA ALA A 889 -14.36 -29.98 8.81
C ALA A 889 -15.56 -29.43 9.59
N ALA A 890 -16.25 -30.26 10.37
CA ALA A 890 -17.42 -29.87 11.16
C ALA A 890 -17.08 -28.82 12.23
N VAL A 891 -15.95 -28.96 12.93
CA VAL A 891 -15.44 -27.93 13.86
C VAL A 891 -15.07 -26.63 13.12
N GLY A 892 -14.71 -26.70 11.84
CA GLY A 892 -14.52 -25.54 10.96
C GLY A 892 -15.84 -24.84 10.61
N TYR A 893 -16.86 -25.60 10.21
CA TYR A 893 -18.20 -25.08 9.93
C TYR A 893 -18.84 -24.43 11.17
N VAL A 894 -18.80 -25.13 12.31
CA VAL A 894 -19.28 -24.61 13.60
C VAL A 894 -18.52 -23.33 14.01
N LYS A 895 -17.22 -23.21 13.70
CA LYS A 895 -16.46 -21.96 13.90
C LYS A 895 -17.01 -20.80 13.08
N VAL A 896 -17.41 -21.05 11.84
CA VAL A 896 -18.02 -20.06 10.95
C VAL A 896 -19.38 -19.63 11.51
N CYS A 897 -20.29 -20.56 11.79
CA CYS A 897 -21.61 -20.24 12.35
C CYS A 897 -21.52 -19.43 13.66
N ILE A 898 -20.61 -19.79 14.58
CA ILE A 898 -20.37 -19.05 15.84
C ILE A 898 -19.90 -17.60 15.63
N VAL A 899 -19.30 -17.27 14.47
CA VAL A 899 -18.91 -15.89 14.11
C VAL A 899 -20.01 -15.17 13.33
N VAL A 900 -20.76 -15.90 12.50
CA VAL A 900 -21.45 -15.34 11.32
C VAL A 900 -22.97 -15.27 11.49
N LEU A 901 -23.57 -16.13 12.33
CA LEU A 901 -25.01 -16.10 12.65
C LEU A 901 -25.33 -15.18 13.83
N ASP A 902 -26.58 -14.72 13.90
CA ASP A 902 -27.07 -13.92 15.02
C ASP A 902 -27.35 -14.74 16.29
N LEU A 903 -27.40 -14.02 17.42
CA LEU A 903 -27.59 -14.61 18.75
C LEU A 903 -28.91 -15.38 18.85
N GLY A 904 -29.99 -14.89 18.23
CA GLY A 904 -31.31 -15.55 18.26
C GLY A 904 -31.33 -16.95 17.62
N ILE A 905 -30.51 -17.20 16.60
CA ILE A 905 -30.42 -18.52 15.92
C ILE A 905 -29.48 -19.45 16.70
N LEU A 906 -28.40 -18.92 17.25
CA LEU A 906 -27.38 -19.69 17.97
C LEU A 906 -27.79 -20.04 19.42
N GLN A 907 -28.58 -19.20 20.10
CA GLN A 907 -28.91 -19.37 21.52
C GLN A 907 -29.72 -20.65 21.81
N PRO A 908 -30.75 -21.05 21.03
CA PRO A 908 -31.44 -22.32 21.22
C PRO A 908 -30.51 -23.53 21.07
N GLN A 909 -29.56 -23.48 20.12
CA GLN A 909 -28.66 -24.58 19.80
C GLN A 909 -27.38 -24.62 20.66
N LEU A 910 -27.18 -23.64 21.55
CA LEU A 910 -25.94 -23.49 22.33
C LEU A 910 -25.62 -24.75 23.16
N GLY A 911 -26.64 -25.40 23.72
CA GLY A 911 -26.50 -26.67 24.46
C GLY A 911 -25.93 -27.80 23.61
N ASP A 912 -26.39 -27.94 22.36
CA ASP A 912 -25.90 -28.99 21.44
C ASP A 912 -24.49 -28.71 20.94
N ILE A 913 -24.17 -27.45 20.66
CA ILE A 913 -22.82 -27.03 20.28
C ILE A 913 -21.84 -27.32 21.43
N VAL A 914 -22.20 -27.01 22.68
CA VAL A 914 -21.38 -27.33 23.85
C VAL A 914 -21.19 -28.85 24.00
N ARG A 915 -22.28 -29.65 23.88
CA ARG A 915 -22.23 -31.12 23.97
C ARG A 915 -21.32 -31.76 22.90
N SER A 916 -21.47 -31.37 21.64
CA SER A 916 -20.64 -31.90 20.54
C SER A 916 -19.17 -31.49 20.65
N LEU A 917 -18.87 -30.24 21.04
CA LEU A 917 -17.50 -29.79 21.26
C LEU A 917 -16.82 -30.50 22.43
N LEU A 918 -17.54 -30.82 23.50
CA LEU A 918 -17.03 -31.66 24.59
C LEU A 918 -16.78 -33.10 24.14
N LYS A 919 -17.70 -33.72 23.38
CA LYS A 919 -17.50 -35.07 22.82
C LYS A 919 -16.24 -35.14 21.94
N CYS A 920 -16.08 -34.15 21.04
CA CYS A 920 -14.88 -33.97 20.23
C CYS A 920 -13.60 -33.87 21.09
N GLN A 921 -13.63 -33.01 22.11
CA GLN A 921 -12.52 -32.87 23.07
C GLN A 921 -12.17 -34.19 23.75
N HIS A 922 -13.17 -34.95 24.22
CA HIS A 922 -12.93 -36.20 24.95
C HIS A 922 -12.42 -37.34 24.08
N GLN A 923 -12.92 -37.46 22.84
CA GLN A 923 -12.48 -38.49 21.90
C GLN A 923 -11.12 -38.18 21.25
N HIS A 924 -10.71 -36.91 21.16
CA HIS A 924 -9.52 -36.48 20.42
C HIS A 924 -8.62 -35.49 21.21
N LYS A 925 -8.36 -35.82 22.49
CA LYS A 925 -7.70 -34.97 23.52
C LYS A 925 -6.36 -34.31 23.15
N SER A 926 -5.62 -34.80 22.14
CA SER A 926 -4.41 -34.14 21.63
C SER A 926 -4.74 -33.13 20.50
N HIS A 927 -5.32 -33.60 19.39
CA HIS A 927 -5.34 -32.83 18.14
C HIS A 927 -6.31 -31.65 18.07
N PHE A 928 -7.45 -31.68 18.77
CA PHE A 928 -8.48 -30.61 18.67
C PHE A 928 -8.58 -29.71 19.90
N LYS A 929 -7.91 -30.06 21.01
CA LYS A 929 -7.96 -29.35 22.30
C LYS A 929 -7.75 -27.83 22.21
N VAL A 930 -6.80 -27.37 21.40
CA VAL A 930 -6.55 -25.93 21.19
C VAL A 930 -7.69 -25.27 20.39
N LYS A 931 -8.20 -25.93 19.34
CA LYS A 931 -9.27 -25.38 18.49
C LYS A 931 -10.62 -25.33 19.24
N VAL A 932 -10.96 -26.40 19.97
CA VAL A 932 -12.15 -26.45 20.85
C VAL A 932 -12.07 -25.38 21.95
N ARG A 933 -10.90 -25.21 22.59
CA ARG A 933 -10.66 -24.10 23.52
C ARG A 933 -10.91 -22.72 22.88
N HIS A 934 -10.42 -22.48 21.66
CA HIS A 934 -10.64 -21.22 20.95
C HIS A 934 -12.11 -20.98 20.59
N LEU A 935 -12.91 -22.04 20.38
CA LEU A 935 -14.36 -21.94 20.24
C LEU A 935 -15.05 -21.58 21.55
N PHE A 936 -14.71 -22.21 22.67
CA PHE A 936 -15.23 -21.80 23.98
C PHE A 936 -14.80 -20.37 24.34
N GLU A 937 -13.59 -19.94 23.99
CA GLU A 937 -13.15 -18.53 24.13
C GLU A 937 -13.92 -17.54 23.24
N ARG A 938 -14.58 -17.99 22.16
CA ARG A 938 -15.51 -17.18 21.34
C ARG A 938 -16.94 -17.23 21.87
N LEU A 939 -17.45 -18.40 22.25
CA LEU A 939 -18.77 -18.55 22.89
C LEU A 939 -18.87 -17.70 24.17
N ILE A 940 -17.83 -17.71 25.01
CA ILE A 940 -17.77 -16.91 26.26
C ILE A 940 -17.66 -15.39 25.99
N ARG A 941 -17.30 -14.97 24.76
CA ARG A 941 -17.41 -13.56 24.33
C ARG A 941 -18.83 -13.21 23.87
N ARG A 942 -19.53 -14.10 23.14
CA ARG A 942 -20.87 -13.82 22.59
C ARG A 942 -22.04 -14.03 23.57
N PHE A 943 -21.97 -15.05 24.42
CA PHE A 943 -23.05 -15.44 25.35
C PHE A 943 -22.71 -15.21 26.83
N GLY A 944 -21.59 -14.51 27.10
CA GLY A 944 -21.08 -14.34 28.45
C GLY A 944 -20.48 -15.63 29.05
N TYR A 945 -20.05 -15.55 30.30
CA TYR A 945 -19.45 -16.70 31.00
C TYR A 945 -20.50 -17.67 31.55
N GLU A 946 -21.57 -17.13 32.14
CA GLU A 946 -22.52 -17.88 32.97
C GLU A 946 -23.38 -18.84 32.14
N ALA A 947 -23.91 -18.39 31.00
CA ALA A 947 -24.69 -19.25 30.10
C ALA A 947 -23.87 -20.46 29.59
N VAL A 948 -22.59 -20.26 29.24
CA VAL A 948 -21.72 -21.35 28.77
C VAL A 948 -21.25 -22.25 29.93
N ALA A 949 -21.07 -21.70 31.12
CA ALA A 949 -20.68 -22.46 32.32
C ALA A 949 -21.83 -23.32 32.89
N ALA A 950 -23.08 -22.86 32.78
CA ALA A 950 -24.27 -23.62 33.17
C ALA A 950 -24.47 -24.90 32.33
N LEU A 951 -24.06 -24.86 31.07
CA LEU A 951 -24.17 -25.97 30.11
C LEU A 951 -23.02 -27.01 30.21
N MET A 952 -22.14 -26.92 31.21
CA MET A 952 -20.94 -27.77 31.32
C MET A 952 -20.98 -28.81 32.47
N PRO A 953 -20.67 -30.09 32.17
CA PRO A 953 -20.42 -31.12 33.17
C PRO A 953 -19.29 -30.75 34.13
N GLU A 954 -19.39 -31.25 35.38
CA GLU A 954 -18.46 -31.02 36.49
C GLU A 954 -16.98 -31.20 36.12
N GLU A 955 -16.67 -32.22 35.32
CA GLU A 955 -15.31 -32.56 34.89
C GLU A 955 -14.64 -31.46 34.06
N ASP A 956 -15.38 -30.85 33.13
CA ASP A 956 -14.88 -29.85 32.18
C ASP A 956 -14.98 -28.40 32.70
N LYS A 957 -15.74 -28.12 33.77
CA LYS A 957 -15.82 -26.78 34.40
C LYS A 957 -14.43 -26.17 34.66
N LYS A 958 -13.43 -26.99 35.00
CA LYS A 958 -12.02 -26.60 35.18
C LYS A 958 -11.41 -25.93 33.93
N MET A 959 -11.80 -26.33 32.72
CA MET A 959 -11.35 -25.70 31.48
C MET A 959 -11.90 -24.28 31.32
N ILE A 960 -13.21 -24.11 31.51
CA ILE A 960 -13.88 -22.81 31.38
C ILE A 960 -13.39 -21.81 32.45
N VAL A 961 -13.17 -22.26 33.68
CA VAL A 961 -12.52 -21.46 34.73
C VAL A 961 -11.11 -21.02 34.32
N ASN A 962 -10.31 -21.90 33.69
CA ASN A 962 -8.98 -21.56 33.21
C ASN A 962 -8.99 -20.59 32.01
N ILE A 963 -10.00 -20.70 31.13
CA ILE A 963 -10.28 -19.74 30.06
C ILE A 963 -10.60 -18.36 30.66
N GLN A 964 -11.57 -18.28 31.58
CA GLN A 964 -11.97 -17.03 32.22
C GLN A 964 -10.81 -16.38 32.98
N LYS A 965 -10.03 -17.17 33.74
CA LYS A 965 -8.79 -16.69 34.39
C LYS A 965 -7.72 -16.22 33.39
N ARG A 966 -7.64 -16.74 32.17
CA ARG A 966 -6.76 -16.19 31.11
C ARG A 966 -7.35 -14.90 30.53
N ARG A 967 -8.66 -14.84 30.24
CA ARG A 967 -9.35 -13.61 29.76
C ARG A 967 -9.24 -12.45 30.75
N LEU A 968 -9.44 -12.68 32.03
CA LEU A 968 -9.31 -11.66 33.09
C LEU A 968 -7.86 -11.15 33.23
N ARG A 969 -6.87 -12.04 33.11
CA ARG A 969 -5.44 -11.64 33.08
C ARG A 969 -5.09 -10.85 31.80
N ALA A 970 -5.69 -11.20 30.67
CA ALA A 970 -5.53 -10.44 29.42
C ALA A 970 -6.19 -9.04 29.51
N LYS A 971 -7.43 -8.91 30.01
CA LYS A 971 -8.07 -7.59 30.19
C LYS A 971 -7.29 -6.74 31.19
N ARG A 972 -6.88 -7.29 32.36
CA ARG A 972 -5.96 -6.59 33.29
C ARG A 972 -4.68 -6.11 32.60
N ARG A 973 -4.03 -6.93 31.78
CA ARG A 973 -2.83 -6.56 31.01
C ARG A 973 -3.09 -5.53 29.89
N LYS A 974 -4.30 -5.48 29.30
CA LYS A 974 -4.70 -4.38 28.38
C LYS A 974 -4.88 -3.09 29.18
N ASN A 975 -5.61 -3.13 30.30
CA ASN A 975 -5.83 -1.97 31.17
C ASN A 975 -4.54 -1.39 31.78
N THR A 976 -3.56 -2.22 32.20
CA THR A 976 -2.25 -1.70 32.67
C THR A 976 -1.42 -1.07 31.56
N ASN A 977 -1.70 -1.39 30.29
CA ASN A 977 -1.05 -0.79 29.13
C ASN A 977 -1.83 0.43 28.57
N ALA A 978 -3.04 0.69 29.07
CA ALA A 978 -3.87 1.84 28.71
C ALA A 978 -3.74 3.00 29.72
N ALA A 979 -3.05 2.79 30.84
CA ALA A 979 -2.80 3.82 31.86
C ALA A 979 -1.76 4.89 31.44
N ASP A 980 -1.20 4.76 30.24
CA ASP A 980 -0.07 5.56 29.71
C ASP A 980 -0.38 6.13 28.31
N GLY A 981 -1.67 6.24 27.96
CA GLY A 981 -2.14 6.77 26.67
C GLY A 981 -3.67 6.86 26.61
N ASP A 982 -4.19 8.09 26.50
CA ASP A 982 -5.61 8.40 26.53
C ASP A 982 -6.33 8.02 25.22
N SER A 983 -6.94 6.83 25.20
CA SER A 983 -7.96 6.42 24.21
C SER A 983 -8.74 5.20 24.72
N ASP A 984 -9.85 5.42 25.43
CA ASP A 984 -10.71 4.33 25.92
C ASP A 984 -11.92 4.14 24.98
N ASP A 985 -11.75 3.24 24.00
CA ASP A 985 -12.76 2.86 23.01
C ASP A 985 -12.62 1.37 22.65
N GLU A 986 -13.63 0.80 21.97
CA GLU A 986 -13.77 -0.63 21.61
C GLU A 986 -13.99 -1.64 22.77
N ASP A 987 -15.24 -1.70 23.25
CA ASP A 987 -15.86 -2.94 23.78
C ASP A 987 -17.26 -3.18 23.12
N GLU A 988 -17.40 -2.79 21.84
CA GLU A 988 -18.52 -3.16 20.95
C GLU A 988 -17.98 -3.37 19.52
N ASP A 989 -18.82 -3.84 18.59
CA ASP A 989 -18.55 -4.03 17.16
C ASP A 989 -17.48 -5.05 16.70
N VAL A 990 -17.84 -6.34 16.78
CA VAL A 990 -17.24 -7.41 15.93
C VAL A 990 -17.85 -7.40 14.51
N SER A 991 -18.94 -6.66 14.29
CA SER A 991 -19.70 -6.66 13.02
C SER A 991 -19.13 -5.68 11.98
N ALA A 992 -18.86 -4.42 12.37
CA ALA A 992 -18.49 -3.36 11.42
C ALA A 992 -17.15 -3.55 10.67
N ARG A 993 -16.21 -4.33 11.21
CA ARG A 993 -14.82 -4.43 10.67
C ARG A 993 -14.68 -5.23 9.37
N THR A 994 -15.71 -5.93 8.90
CA THR A 994 -15.71 -6.64 7.61
C THR A 994 -16.09 -5.75 6.42
N ALA A 995 -16.75 -4.61 6.62
CA ALA A 995 -17.34 -3.81 5.54
C ALA A 995 -16.35 -2.95 4.73
N THR A 996 -15.16 -2.63 5.28
CA THR A 996 -14.30 -1.54 4.77
C THR A 996 -12.90 -1.97 4.31
N LYS A 997 -12.77 -3.18 3.73
CA LYS A 997 -11.63 -3.55 2.88
C LYS A 997 -12.11 -4.16 1.56
N LYS A 998 -12.03 -3.40 0.46
CA LYS A 998 -12.11 -3.94 -0.92
C LYS A 998 -10.81 -4.64 -1.31
N GLY A 999 -10.42 -5.66 -0.53
CA GLY A 999 -9.52 -6.74 -0.93
C GLY A 999 -10.36 -7.97 -1.30
N THR A 1000 -9.79 -8.91 -2.04
CA THR A 1000 -10.46 -10.15 -2.48
C THR A 1000 -11.17 -10.88 -1.33
N PHE A 1001 -12.48 -11.11 -1.46
CA PHE A 1001 -13.37 -11.69 -0.42
C PHE A 1001 -12.83 -12.98 0.23
N GLN A 1002 -12.00 -13.74 -0.49
CA GLN A 1002 -11.24 -14.89 -0.01
C GLN A 1002 -10.54 -14.64 1.35
N ASP A 1003 -9.92 -13.47 1.52
CA ASP A 1003 -9.17 -13.11 2.73
C ASP A 1003 -10.07 -13.10 3.98
N ALA A 1004 -11.34 -12.70 3.86
CA ALA A 1004 -12.25 -12.62 5.00
C ALA A 1004 -12.67 -14.01 5.52
N TYR A 1005 -12.97 -14.95 4.61
CA TYR A 1005 -13.27 -16.33 4.97
C TYR A 1005 -12.03 -17.04 5.55
N GLU A 1006 -10.85 -16.85 4.94
CA GLU A 1006 -9.59 -17.40 5.45
C GLU A 1006 -9.16 -16.76 6.78
N GLU A 1007 -9.45 -15.48 7.03
CA GLU A 1007 -9.22 -14.81 8.32
C GLU A 1007 -10.16 -15.35 9.42
N VAL A 1008 -11.44 -15.58 9.10
CA VAL A 1008 -12.39 -16.23 10.01
C VAL A 1008 -11.97 -17.67 10.33
N LEU A 1009 -11.48 -18.43 9.35
CA LEU A 1009 -11.10 -19.83 9.51
C LEU A 1009 -9.71 -20.03 10.16
N TYR A 1010 -8.70 -19.21 9.82
CA TYR A 1010 -7.30 -19.38 10.24
C TYR A 1010 -6.73 -18.20 11.05
N GLY A 1011 -7.19 -16.97 10.85
CA GLY A 1011 -6.61 -15.76 11.48
C GLY A 1011 -6.57 -15.81 13.01
N SER A 1012 -7.53 -16.50 13.63
CA SER A 1012 -7.60 -16.72 15.09
C SER A 1012 -6.44 -17.54 15.68
N GLU A 1013 -5.61 -18.17 14.85
CA GLU A 1013 -4.43 -18.95 15.27
C GLU A 1013 -3.14 -18.11 15.20
N SER A 1014 -3.25 -16.79 14.96
CA SER A 1014 -2.10 -15.91 14.72
C SER A 1014 -1.73 -14.96 15.88
N GLU A 1015 -2.66 -14.66 16.79
CA GLU A 1015 -2.46 -13.66 17.86
C GLU A 1015 -1.82 -14.19 19.16
N ILE A 1016 -1.91 -15.51 19.43
CA ILE A 1016 -1.47 -16.11 20.71
C ILE A 1016 -0.76 -17.46 20.47
N ASP A 1017 0.53 -17.41 20.13
CA ASP A 1017 1.46 -18.57 20.20
C ASP A 1017 2.84 -18.13 20.72
N ASP A 1018 2.83 -17.41 21.84
CA ASP A 1018 4.00 -17.23 22.72
C ASP A 1018 3.72 -17.96 24.05
N GLN A 1019 4.57 -18.95 24.34
CA GLN A 1019 4.64 -19.77 25.57
C GLN A 1019 3.54 -20.84 25.77
N ASP A 1020 4.02 -22.03 26.18
CA ASP A 1020 3.31 -23.23 26.65
C ASP A 1020 2.65 -24.18 25.61
N SER A 1021 3.48 -24.93 24.87
CA SER A 1021 3.19 -26.33 24.50
C SER A 1021 4.46 -27.14 24.20
N GLU A 1022 4.75 -28.15 25.03
CA GLU A 1022 5.76 -29.17 24.77
C GLU A 1022 5.08 -30.42 24.17
N ASP A 1023 5.22 -30.61 22.85
CA ASP A 1023 4.87 -31.85 22.15
C ASP A 1023 5.77 -31.95 20.89
N GLU A 1024 6.49 -33.05 20.73
CA GLU A 1024 7.67 -33.10 19.84
C GLU A 1024 7.34 -33.12 18.34
N THR A 1025 6.12 -33.52 17.97
CA THR A 1025 5.76 -33.87 16.59
C THR A 1025 5.54 -32.68 15.63
N LEU A 1026 5.51 -31.44 16.13
CA LEU A 1026 5.19 -30.22 15.35
C LEU A 1026 6.42 -29.45 14.79
N LYS A 1027 7.63 -29.93 15.04
CA LYS A 1027 8.89 -29.21 14.74
C LYS A 1027 9.11 -28.93 13.24
N THR A 1028 8.65 -29.80 12.34
CA THR A 1028 8.82 -29.64 10.88
C THR A 1028 7.97 -28.51 10.30
N VAL A 1029 6.71 -28.37 10.73
CA VAL A 1029 5.79 -27.34 10.23
C VAL A 1029 6.13 -25.95 10.78
N LYS A 1030 6.54 -25.85 12.06
CA LYS A 1030 6.94 -24.56 12.65
C LYS A 1030 8.14 -23.92 11.94
N ALA A 1031 9.05 -24.69 11.36
CA ALA A 1031 10.20 -24.18 10.59
C ALA A 1031 9.79 -23.46 9.28
N ALA A 1032 8.83 -24.00 8.53
CA ALA A 1032 8.31 -23.36 7.31
C ALA A 1032 7.48 -22.10 7.64
N ALA A 1033 6.63 -22.17 8.67
CA ALA A 1033 5.76 -21.07 9.07
C ALA A 1033 6.55 -19.85 9.60
N THR A 1034 7.66 -20.06 10.31
CA THR A 1034 8.51 -18.96 10.81
C THR A 1034 9.27 -18.25 9.68
N ALA A 1035 9.75 -18.98 8.66
CA ALA A 1035 10.39 -18.38 7.49
C ALA A 1035 9.44 -17.43 6.73
N LEU A 1036 8.16 -17.80 6.60
CA LEU A 1036 7.12 -16.96 6.00
C LEU A 1036 6.73 -15.77 6.89
N LYS A 1037 6.55 -15.97 8.21
CA LYS A 1037 6.19 -14.88 9.13
C LYS A 1037 7.27 -13.78 9.25
N GLN A 1038 8.55 -14.11 9.07
CA GLN A 1038 9.64 -13.10 9.09
C GLN A 1038 9.62 -12.11 7.91
N GLN A 1039 8.94 -12.40 6.80
CA GLN A 1039 8.86 -11.46 5.67
C GLN A 1039 7.73 -10.42 5.78
N LYS A 1040 6.62 -10.72 6.48
CA LYS A 1040 5.50 -9.77 6.63
C LYS A 1040 5.66 -8.77 7.80
N LYS A 1041 6.44 -9.11 8.84
CA LYS A 1041 6.52 -8.29 10.09
C LYS A 1041 7.59 -7.18 10.04
N LYS A 1042 7.55 -6.31 9.01
CA LYS A 1042 8.53 -5.21 8.83
C LYS A 1042 7.95 -3.82 8.49
N LYS A 1043 6.71 -3.56 8.91
CA LYS A 1043 6.14 -2.23 9.14
C LYS A 1043 5.42 -2.24 10.49
N GLN A 1044 5.40 -1.08 11.16
CA GLN A 1044 4.84 -0.84 12.50
C GLN A 1044 5.47 -1.67 13.65
N SER A 1045 6.27 -0.98 14.46
CA SER A 1045 6.59 -1.35 15.84
C SER A 1045 6.88 -0.07 16.63
N VAL A 1046 6.06 0.22 17.64
CA VAL A 1046 6.37 1.25 18.65
C VAL A 1046 7.51 0.74 19.54
N SER A 1047 8.41 1.62 19.96
CA SER A 1047 9.60 1.27 20.73
C SER A 1047 9.37 1.45 22.24
N ASN A 1048 9.21 0.35 22.97
CA ASN A 1048 9.28 0.34 24.43
C ASN A 1048 10.73 0.12 24.88
N ALA A 1049 11.26 1.02 25.71
CA ALA A 1049 12.54 0.85 26.38
C ALA A 1049 12.35 0.38 27.83
N PHE A 1050 13.37 -0.25 28.40
CA PHE A 1050 13.37 -0.75 29.78
C PHE A 1050 14.58 -0.19 30.53
N ILE A 1051 14.34 0.48 31.65
CA ILE A 1051 15.40 0.91 32.58
C ILE A 1051 15.88 -0.32 33.38
N ARG A 1052 17.18 -0.39 33.68
CA ARG A 1052 17.73 -1.26 34.72
C ARG A 1052 17.81 -0.52 36.05
N GLU A 1053 16.98 -0.97 36.98
CA GLU A 1053 17.20 -0.84 38.41
C GLU A 1053 18.06 -2.05 38.85
N ASP A 1054 19.13 -1.79 39.59
CA ASP A 1054 19.91 -2.79 40.33
C ASP A 1054 19.75 -2.46 41.83
N ASP A 1055 19.58 -3.47 42.69
CA ASP A 1055 18.98 -3.32 44.03
C ASP A 1055 19.86 -2.65 45.13
N GLU A 1056 20.96 -1.96 44.78
CA GLU A 1056 21.87 -1.30 45.74
C GLU A 1056 22.20 0.16 45.33
N ASP A 1057 22.08 1.08 46.31
CA ASP A 1057 22.34 2.52 46.30
C ASP A 1057 21.58 3.47 45.33
N GLY A 1058 20.54 4.12 45.91
CA GLY A 1058 20.16 5.50 45.59
C GLY A 1058 19.04 5.72 44.55
N PRO A 1059 18.24 6.81 44.67
CA PRO A 1059 17.31 7.22 43.62
C PRO A 1059 18.09 7.71 42.38
N LEU A 1060 17.65 7.27 41.20
CA LEU A 1060 18.35 7.52 39.94
C LEU A 1060 18.23 8.99 39.49
N ASP A 1061 19.35 9.71 39.41
CA ASP A 1061 19.40 11.04 38.79
C ASP A 1061 19.43 10.91 37.25
N PHE A 1062 18.50 11.60 36.59
CA PHE A 1062 18.35 11.62 35.13
C PHE A 1062 19.21 12.69 34.44
N LEU A 1063 19.91 13.56 35.18
CA LEU A 1063 20.83 14.55 34.65
C LEU A 1063 22.26 14.04 34.44
N ASP A 1064 22.63 12.90 35.05
CA ASP A 1064 23.94 12.29 34.84
C ASP A 1064 24.06 11.57 33.49
N ARG A 1065 25.20 11.74 32.82
CA ARG A 1065 25.52 11.12 31.53
C ARG A 1065 25.54 9.59 31.59
N SER A 1066 25.68 8.96 32.77
CA SER A 1066 25.62 7.49 32.88
C SER A 1066 24.19 6.91 32.74
N ALA A 1067 23.14 7.71 32.96
CA ALA A 1067 21.76 7.22 32.97
C ALA A 1067 21.33 6.61 31.62
N LEU A 1068 21.74 7.20 30.49
CA LEU A 1068 21.47 6.69 29.13
C LEU A 1068 22.01 5.26 28.92
N GLY A 1069 23.11 4.89 29.57
CA GLY A 1069 23.69 3.54 29.50
C GLY A 1069 22.85 2.46 30.19
N ARG A 1070 21.91 2.84 31.06
CA ARG A 1070 21.03 1.91 31.80
C ARG A 1070 19.71 1.61 31.07
N ILE A 1071 19.47 2.23 29.91
CA ILE A 1071 18.24 2.09 29.12
C ILE A 1071 18.42 1.02 28.03
N SER A 1072 17.74 -0.12 28.17
CA SER A 1072 17.82 -1.25 27.24
C SER A 1072 16.56 -1.38 26.37
N SER A 1073 16.74 -1.54 25.06
CA SER A 1073 15.65 -1.88 24.12
C SER A 1073 15.19 -3.35 24.20
N ASN A 1074 15.92 -4.20 24.91
CA ASN A 1074 15.55 -5.60 25.18
C ASN A 1074 15.29 -5.80 26.68
N LYS A 1075 14.15 -6.43 27.00
CA LYS A 1075 13.71 -6.66 28.38
C LYS A 1075 14.66 -7.63 29.12
N PRO A 1076 15.34 -7.21 30.20
CA PRO A 1076 16.29 -8.06 30.91
C PRO A 1076 15.57 -9.19 31.67
N GLN A 1077 16.18 -10.39 31.68
CA GLN A 1077 15.75 -11.48 32.56
C GLN A 1077 16.51 -11.42 33.89
N GLN A 1078 15.79 -11.25 35.01
CA GLN A 1078 16.37 -11.41 36.34
C GLN A 1078 16.85 -12.87 36.54
N ARG A 1079 18.11 -13.04 36.93
CA ARG A 1079 18.68 -14.35 37.25
C ARG A 1079 18.33 -14.74 38.69
N LYS A 1080 17.46 -15.73 38.87
CA LYS A 1080 17.31 -16.38 40.18
C LYS A 1080 18.58 -17.13 40.55
N ILE A 1081 19.29 -16.64 41.55
CA ILE A 1081 20.40 -17.36 42.19
C ILE A 1081 19.81 -18.58 42.90
N LYS A 1082 20.34 -19.78 42.61
CA LYS A 1082 20.07 -21.00 43.38
C LYS A 1082 21.27 -21.29 44.28
N THR A 1083 21.05 -21.27 45.59
CA THR A 1083 22.02 -21.69 46.60
C THR A 1083 22.09 -23.22 46.67
N ASN A 1084 23.14 -23.84 46.13
CA ASN A 1084 23.41 -25.26 46.35
C ASN A 1084 24.12 -25.46 47.69
N LYS A 1085 23.42 -25.97 48.70
CA LYS A 1085 24.02 -26.61 49.88
C LYS A 1085 24.05 -28.14 49.68
N GLY A 1086 25.07 -28.79 50.24
CA GLY A 1086 25.18 -30.26 50.36
C GLY A 1086 25.83 -30.96 49.17
N ALA A 1087 27.10 -31.38 49.33
CA ALA A 1087 27.80 -32.26 48.40
C ALA A 1087 29.00 -33.04 49.00
N PHE A 1088 29.21 -33.00 50.32
CA PHE A 1088 30.18 -33.81 51.07
C PHE A 1088 29.60 -34.19 52.44
N ALA A 1089 30.11 -35.25 53.06
CA ALA A 1089 29.65 -35.77 54.35
C ALA A 1089 30.82 -35.92 55.32
N GLU A 1090 30.60 -35.46 56.56
CA GLU A 1090 31.57 -35.47 57.67
C GLU A 1090 31.14 -36.51 58.70
N GLY A 1091 32.09 -37.20 59.34
CA GLY A 1091 31.82 -38.01 60.53
C GLY A 1091 31.57 -37.13 61.76
N GLU A 1092 30.98 -37.70 62.81
CA GLU A 1092 30.58 -36.93 64.02
C GLU A 1092 31.77 -36.26 64.75
N ASP A 1093 33.00 -36.73 64.52
CA ASP A 1093 34.25 -36.11 65.01
C ASP A 1093 34.82 -35.00 64.09
N GLY A 1094 34.06 -34.55 63.08
CA GLY A 1094 34.42 -33.39 62.25
C GLY A 1094 35.55 -33.62 61.24
N ARG A 1095 35.73 -34.86 60.73
CA ARG A 1095 36.63 -35.16 59.61
C ARG A 1095 35.88 -35.79 58.43
N LEU A 1096 36.29 -35.38 57.22
CA LEU A 1096 35.79 -35.90 55.95
C LEU A 1096 36.38 -37.28 55.67
N VAL A 1097 35.54 -38.23 55.25
CA VAL A 1097 35.93 -39.60 54.90
C VAL A 1097 35.69 -39.84 53.41
N ILE A 1098 36.70 -40.36 52.72
CA ILE A 1098 36.61 -40.75 51.30
C ILE A 1098 36.83 -42.26 51.24
N ASN A 1099 35.81 -43.01 50.81
CA ASN A 1099 35.86 -44.46 50.69
C ASN A 1099 36.06 -44.89 49.24
N GLU A 1100 37.15 -45.60 48.95
CA GLU A 1100 37.30 -46.46 47.77
C GLU A 1100 37.09 -47.93 48.17
N PRO A 1101 36.43 -48.73 47.31
CA PRO A 1101 36.83 -50.14 47.19
C PRO A 1101 36.78 -50.71 45.75
N THR A 1102 37.95 -51.00 45.20
CA THR A 1102 38.36 -52.32 44.65
C THR A 1102 37.41 -53.16 43.78
N SER A 1103 37.67 -53.15 42.46
CA SER A 1103 37.99 -54.31 41.58
C SER A 1103 37.09 -55.57 41.44
N GLN A 1104 36.65 -55.81 40.18
CA GLN A 1104 36.66 -57.09 39.42
C GLN A 1104 35.86 -58.31 39.96
N GLN A 1105 35.31 -59.24 39.15
CA GLN A 1105 35.18 -59.44 37.68
C GLN A 1105 33.84 -60.21 37.45
N ASP A 1106 33.31 -60.56 36.27
CA ASP A 1106 33.74 -60.62 34.85
C ASP A 1106 32.44 -60.50 33.98
N ALA A 1107 32.39 -60.37 32.64
CA ALA A 1107 33.34 -60.31 31.51
C ALA A 1107 32.72 -59.34 30.44
N ASP A 1108 33.12 -59.20 29.17
CA ASP A 1108 34.09 -59.88 28.30
C ASP A 1108 34.70 -58.87 27.29
N GLN A 1109 35.72 -59.29 26.52
CA GLN A 1109 36.62 -58.58 25.58
C GLN A 1109 36.02 -57.42 24.72
N ASP A 1110 36.77 -56.41 24.24
CA ASP A 1110 38.18 -56.43 23.80
C ASP A 1110 38.90 -55.04 23.93
N ALA A 1111 40.22 -55.00 23.65
CA ALA A 1111 41.15 -53.86 23.78
C ALA A 1111 41.15 -52.89 22.56
N GLY A 1112 41.74 -51.68 22.61
CA GLY A 1112 42.40 -50.98 23.74
C GLY A 1112 43.12 -49.68 23.33
N GLU A 1113 44.08 -49.27 24.17
CA GLU A 1113 45.08 -48.18 24.01
C GLU A 1113 44.57 -46.72 23.94
N ASP A 1114 44.56 -46.07 25.12
CA ASP A 1114 44.68 -44.62 25.26
C ASP A 1114 46.10 -44.12 24.90
N ALA A 1115 46.18 -42.98 24.23
CA ALA A 1115 47.39 -42.15 24.17
C ALA A 1115 47.11 -40.77 24.77
N ASN A 1116 47.84 -40.39 25.81
CA ASN A 1116 47.69 -39.08 26.45
C ASN A 1116 48.21 -37.96 25.52
N GLU A 1117 47.30 -37.23 24.84
CA GLU A 1117 47.66 -36.03 24.08
C GLU A 1117 47.79 -34.78 24.97
N ASP A 1118 48.90 -34.07 24.79
CA ASP A 1118 49.25 -32.90 25.59
C ASP A 1118 48.40 -31.68 25.21
N TYR A 1119 47.44 -31.32 26.06
CA TYR A 1119 46.49 -30.21 25.84
C TYR A 1119 47.16 -28.85 25.60
N TYR A 1120 48.42 -28.68 26.02
CA TYR A 1120 49.19 -27.46 25.78
C TYR A 1120 49.55 -27.28 24.29
N LEU A 1121 49.93 -28.36 23.60
CA LEU A 1121 50.26 -28.33 22.18
C LEU A 1121 49.03 -28.08 21.30
N GLN A 1122 47.87 -28.67 21.64
CA GLN A 1122 46.60 -28.40 20.94
C GLN A 1122 46.17 -26.92 21.00
N HIS A 1123 46.66 -26.11 21.95
CA HIS A 1123 46.37 -24.68 22.00
C HIS A 1123 47.21 -23.85 21.01
N MET A 1124 48.36 -24.36 20.55
CA MET A 1124 49.29 -23.61 19.68
C MET A 1124 49.18 -23.97 18.19
N THR A 1125 48.58 -25.11 17.83
CA THR A 1125 48.54 -25.62 16.45
C THR A 1125 47.17 -25.54 15.76
N ASN A 1126 46.10 -25.18 16.49
CA ASN A 1126 44.73 -25.16 15.95
C ASN A 1126 44.37 -23.84 15.21
N PRO A 1127 44.04 -23.86 13.90
CA PRO A 1127 43.72 -22.64 13.15
C PRO A 1127 42.34 -21.99 13.46
N ASP A 1128 41.46 -22.67 14.21
CA ASP A 1128 40.01 -22.36 14.26
C ASP A 1128 39.55 -21.60 15.54
N GLY A 1129 40.48 -20.95 16.25
CA GLY A 1129 40.17 -19.79 17.12
C GLY A 1129 39.16 -19.99 18.27
N PHE A 1130 39.15 -21.16 18.92
CA PHE A 1130 38.24 -21.45 20.04
C PHE A 1130 38.96 -21.81 21.35
N THR A 1131 38.31 -21.54 22.48
CA THR A 1131 38.75 -21.98 23.82
C THR A 1131 37.66 -22.82 24.49
N ARG A 1132 38.07 -23.79 25.31
CA ARG A 1132 37.16 -24.64 26.12
C ARG A 1132 37.05 -24.12 27.55
N ASP A 1133 35.88 -24.23 28.17
CA ASP A 1133 35.70 -23.97 29.60
C ASP A 1133 35.99 -25.20 30.49
N LYS A 1134 36.02 -25.02 31.81
CA LYS A 1134 36.23 -26.10 32.81
C LYS A 1134 35.10 -27.16 32.85
N ARG A 1135 34.14 -27.13 31.91
CA ARG A 1135 33.15 -28.21 31.65
C ARG A 1135 33.24 -28.71 30.20
N ASN A 1136 34.41 -28.56 29.59
CA ASN A 1136 34.80 -29.02 28.26
C ASN A 1136 33.92 -28.48 27.10
N ARG A 1137 33.22 -27.34 27.31
CA ARG A 1137 32.41 -26.72 26.26
C ARG A 1137 33.22 -25.72 25.45
N ILE A 1138 33.18 -25.88 24.13
CA ILE A 1138 33.86 -25.01 23.16
C ILE A 1138 33.16 -23.65 23.05
N LYS A 1139 33.94 -22.56 23.07
CA LYS A 1139 33.53 -21.20 22.70
C LYS A 1139 34.48 -20.64 21.63
N PHE A 1140 33.94 -20.34 20.46
CA PHE A 1140 34.65 -19.64 19.40
C PHE A 1140 34.75 -18.14 19.72
N LYS A 1141 35.94 -17.54 19.60
CA LYS A 1141 36.09 -16.07 19.68
C LYS A 1141 35.67 -15.47 18.34
N LYS A 1142 34.67 -14.58 18.36
CA LYS A 1142 34.27 -13.84 17.15
C LYS A 1142 35.11 -12.57 17.02
N GLY A 1143 36.23 -12.68 16.32
CA GLY A 1143 37.23 -11.62 16.21
C GLY A 1143 36.75 -10.34 15.49
N LYS A 1144 37.26 -9.22 15.99
CA LYS A 1144 37.39 -7.89 15.38
C LYS A 1144 38.62 -7.26 16.06
N ASP A 1145 39.47 -6.56 15.29
CA ASP A 1145 40.66 -5.74 15.65
C ASP A 1145 41.73 -5.89 14.54
N ALA A 1146 42.70 -4.99 14.31
CA ALA A 1146 42.92 -3.56 14.60
C ALA A 1146 44.11 -3.08 13.70
N ALA A 1147 44.51 -1.81 13.56
CA ALA A 1147 44.04 -0.51 14.09
C ALA A 1147 43.76 0.42 12.87
N GLY A 1148 44.10 1.72 12.77
CA GLY A 1148 44.65 2.76 13.67
C GLY A 1148 45.03 4.00 12.83
N ASP A 1149 45.02 5.24 13.31
CA ASP A 1149 44.61 5.80 14.62
C ASP A 1149 44.34 7.33 14.47
N ALA A 1150 44.01 8.02 15.57
CA ALA A 1150 43.97 9.49 15.82
C ALA A 1150 42.59 10.21 15.91
N MET A 1151 42.09 10.25 17.16
CA MET A 1151 41.58 11.42 17.92
C MET A 1151 40.24 12.14 17.58
N GLU A 1152 39.50 12.40 18.68
CA GLU A 1152 38.44 13.43 18.95
C GLU A 1152 37.14 13.42 18.09
N VAL A 1153 35.92 13.17 18.63
CA VAL A 1153 35.11 13.88 19.68
C VAL A 1153 34.45 15.15 19.12
N ASP A 1154 33.13 15.36 19.14
CA ASP A 1154 31.96 14.53 19.50
C ASP A 1154 30.66 15.16 18.89
N ASP A 1155 29.52 14.51 19.13
CA ASP A 1155 28.11 14.91 18.94
C ASP A 1155 27.47 14.56 17.58
N GLY A 1156 26.14 14.36 17.60
CA GLY A 1156 25.41 13.83 16.47
C GLY A 1156 23.94 14.26 16.42
N THR A 1157 23.25 13.86 15.36
CA THR A 1157 21.78 13.85 15.29
C THR A 1157 21.33 12.97 14.11
N GLU A 1158 20.29 12.15 14.29
CA GLU A 1158 19.83 11.25 13.22
C GLU A 1158 18.91 11.95 12.20
N GLY A 1159 19.29 11.88 10.92
CA GLY A 1159 18.44 12.19 9.76
C GLY A 1159 17.76 10.94 9.15
N PRO A 1160 16.61 11.09 8.46
CA PRO A 1160 15.71 9.98 8.17
C PRO A 1160 16.18 9.02 7.05
N LYS A 1161 16.10 7.71 7.32
CA LYS A 1161 16.53 6.64 6.41
C LYS A 1161 15.47 6.31 5.34
N LYS A 1162 15.77 6.63 4.08
CA LYS A 1162 14.94 6.39 2.88
C LYS A 1162 14.63 4.90 2.65
N ALA A 1163 13.46 4.61 2.08
CA ALA A 1163 13.05 3.25 1.73
C ALA A 1163 13.85 2.67 0.55
N LYS A 1164 14.38 1.45 0.69
CA LYS A 1164 15.09 0.72 -0.39
C LYS A 1164 14.17 -0.27 -1.10
N ARG A 1165 14.18 -0.24 -2.45
CA ARG A 1165 13.56 -1.25 -3.32
C ARG A 1165 14.27 -2.61 -3.18
N PRO A 1166 13.58 -3.75 -3.39
CA PRO A 1166 14.18 -5.08 -3.24
C PRO A 1166 15.12 -5.44 -4.40
N VAL A 1167 16.30 -5.98 -4.06
CA VAL A 1167 17.26 -6.53 -5.04
C VAL A 1167 17.07 -8.04 -5.15
N LYS A 1168 16.94 -8.56 -6.37
CA LYS A 1168 16.90 -10.02 -6.63
C LYS A 1168 18.25 -10.64 -6.30
N LYS A 1169 18.28 -11.70 -5.49
CA LYS A 1169 19.47 -12.56 -5.34
C LYS A 1169 19.48 -13.61 -6.44
N TYR A 1170 20.59 -13.69 -7.18
CA TYR A 1170 20.93 -14.87 -7.96
C TYR A 1170 21.48 -15.97 -7.04
N GLU A 1171 21.11 -17.22 -7.28
CA GLU A 1171 21.77 -18.37 -6.65
C GLU A 1171 23.02 -18.75 -7.45
N ARG A 1172 24.11 -19.14 -6.77
CA ARG A 1172 25.33 -19.63 -7.42
C ARG A 1172 25.26 -21.15 -7.60
N ILE A 1173 25.64 -21.60 -8.80
CA ILE A 1173 25.84 -23.00 -9.19
C ILE A 1173 26.93 -23.65 -8.30
N GLY A 1174 26.91 -24.99 -8.14
CA GLY A 1174 27.87 -25.75 -7.33
C GLY A 1174 27.46 -25.95 -5.85
N LYS A 1175 26.31 -25.39 -5.45
CA LYS A 1175 25.78 -25.44 -4.08
C LYS A 1175 25.41 -26.85 -3.59
N GLU A 1176 25.36 -27.84 -4.48
CA GLU A 1176 24.97 -29.23 -4.20
C GLU A 1176 26.13 -30.16 -3.81
N PHE A 1177 27.35 -29.92 -4.29
CA PHE A 1177 28.51 -30.76 -3.96
C PHE A 1177 29.11 -30.44 -2.58
N ARG A 1178 28.84 -29.24 -2.06
CA ARG A 1178 29.43 -28.74 -0.82
C ARG A 1178 28.89 -29.41 0.45
N SER A 1179 29.80 -29.84 1.33
CA SER A 1179 29.46 -30.38 2.65
C SER A 1179 28.82 -29.34 3.57
N LYS A 1180 27.91 -29.81 4.45
CA LYS A 1180 27.31 -29.01 5.54
C LYS A 1180 28.09 -29.08 6.86
N ARG A 1181 29.17 -29.88 6.95
CA ARG A 1181 29.97 -30.09 8.18
C ARG A 1181 31.49 -30.09 7.99
N ALA A 1182 31.99 -29.92 6.76
CA ALA A 1182 33.42 -29.84 6.47
C ALA A 1182 33.69 -28.78 5.39
N GLY A 1183 34.92 -28.23 5.36
CA GLY A 1183 35.36 -27.24 4.38
C GLY A 1183 35.75 -27.84 3.03
N GLY A 1184 34.85 -28.53 2.34
CA GLY A 1184 35.12 -29.13 1.04
C GLY A 1184 33.88 -29.67 0.31
N ASP A 1185 34.08 -30.01 -0.97
CA ASP A 1185 33.08 -30.65 -1.83
C ASP A 1185 33.20 -32.18 -1.76
N VAL A 1186 32.08 -32.89 -1.93
CA VAL A 1186 31.93 -34.31 -1.57
C VAL A 1186 31.30 -35.10 -2.71
N LYS A 1187 31.96 -36.22 -3.10
CA LYS A 1187 31.44 -37.20 -4.07
C LYS A 1187 30.11 -37.80 -3.62
N ARG A 1188 29.21 -38.05 -4.58
CA ARG A 1188 27.95 -38.80 -4.38
C ARG A 1188 27.90 -39.97 -5.35
N LYS A 1189 27.63 -41.18 -4.84
CA LYS A 1189 27.48 -42.38 -5.68
C LYS A 1189 26.40 -42.15 -6.76
N GLY A 1190 26.77 -42.34 -8.03
CA GLY A 1190 25.87 -42.14 -9.18
C GLY A 1190 25.88 -40.73 -9.79
N GLN A 1191 26.69 -39.79 -9.28
CA GLN A 1191 26.92 -38.49 -9.92
C GLN A 1191 28.40 -38.31 -10.28
N MET A 1192 28.69 -37.33 -11.14
CA MET A 1192 30.04 -37.02 -11.61
C MET A 1192 30.95 -36.54 -10.46
N ASP A 1193 32.24 -36.85 -10.57
CA ASP A 1193 33.24 -36.48 -9.57
C ASP A 1193 33.53 -34.97 -9.59
N PRO A 1194 33.56 -34.28 -8.43
CA PRO A 1194 34.14 -32.95 -8.36
C PRO A 1194 35.62 -33.05 -8.73
N PHE A 1195 36.07 -32.15 -9.62
CA PHE A 1195 37.41 -32.10 -10.24
C PHE A 1195 37.72 -33.15 -11.32
N SER A 1196 36.71 -33.72 -11.99
CA SER A 1196 36.94 -34.23 -13.36
C SER A 1196 37.24 -33.06 -14.31
N TYR A 1197 38.53 -32.81 -14.58
CA TYR A 1197 38.94 -31.86 -15.61
C TYR A 1197 38.51 -32.35 -16.99
N VAL A 1198 37.40 -31.82 -17.51
CA VAL A 1198 37.09 -31.89 -18.94
C VAL A 1198 38.07 -30.95 -19.66
N PRO A 1199 38.99 -31.44 -20.50
CA PRO A 1199 39.84 -30.57 -21.28
C PRO A 1199 38.96 -29.77 -22.25
N LEU A 1200 39.11 -28.44 -22.26
CA LEU A 1200 38.37 -27.52 -23.15
C LEU A 1200 38.87 -27.62 -24.60
N ASN A 1201 38.69 -28.80 -25.21
CA ASN A 1201 39.17 -29.10 -26.55
C ASN A 1201 38.35 -30.21 -27.24
N LYS A 1202 37.07 -29.92 -27.51
CA LYS A 1202 36.29 -30.39 -28.69
C LYS A 1202 34.86 -29.83 -28.69
N VAL A 1203 34.71 -28.53 -28.95
CA VAL A 1203 33.46 -28.06 -29.57
C VAL A 1203 33.39 -28.70 -30.96
N ILE A 1204 32.40 -29.57 -31.20
CA ILE A 1204 32.30 -30.32 -32.45
C ILE A 1204 32.02 -29.35 -33.60
N LYS A 1205 33.01 -29.20 -34.50
CA LYS A 1205 32.85 -28.50 -35.78
C LYS A 1205 31.87 -29.27 -36.68
N LYS A 1206 30.57 -29.04 -36.55
CA LYS A 1206 29.62 -29.30 -37.65
C LYS A 1206 29.94 -28.33 -38.80
N LYS A 1207 30.83 -28.76 -39.71
CA LYS A 1207 30.92 -28.20 -41.06
C LYS A 1207 29.53 -28.33 -41.69
N GLY A 1208 28.82 -27.21 -41.89
CA GLY A 1208 27.38 -27.25 -42.21
C GLY A 1208 26.91 -26.29 -43.32
N ARG A 1209 27.43 -25.07 -43.37
CA ARG A 1209 27.39 -24.12 -44.51
C ARG A 1209 28.22 -22.87 -44.16
N ARG A 1210 28.54 -22.04 -45.16
CA ARG A 1210 29.12 -20.70 -44.97
C ARG A 1210 28.00 -19.68 -45.14
N ASP A 1211 27.65 -18.99 -44.07
CA ASP A 1211 26.87 -17.75 -44.12
C ASP A 1211 27.65 -16.61 -43.45
N THR A 1212 27.26 -15.38 -43.77
CA THR A 1212 28.11 -14.19 -43.65
C THR A 1212 28.42 -13.79 -42.20
N LYS A 1213 29.67 -13.45 -41.90
CA LYS A 1213 30.07 -12.93 -40.57
C LYS A 1213 29.54 -11.51 -40.34
N VAL A 1214 28.39 -11.42 -39.67
CA VAL A 1214 27.87 -10.20 -39.04
C VAL A 1214 28.74 -9.84 -37.82
N THR A 1215 28.98 -8.55 -37.56
CA THR A 1215 29.70 -8.09 -36.34
C THR A 1215 28.82 -8.12 -35.10
N PHE A 1216 29.41 -7.95 -33.91
CA PHE A 1216 28.71 -7.90 -32.61
C PHE A 1216 27.52 -6.91 -32.59
N THR A 1217 27.52 -5.89 -33.45
CA THR A 1217 26.51 -4.83 -33.53
C THR A 1217 25.49 -4.99 -34.67
N GLY A 1218 25.35 -6.20 -35.23
CA GLY A 1218 24.37 -6.47 -36.29
C GLY A 1218 24.76 -5.94 -37.67
N ARG A 1219 26.02 -5.52 -37.87
CA ARG A 1219 26.50 -4.97 -39.15
C ARG A 1219 26.99 -6.10 -40.05
N VAL A 1220 26.32 -6.31 -41.18
CA VAL A 1220 26.78 -7.22 -42.24
C VAL A 1220 28.08 -6.65 -42.83
N LYS A 1221 29.14 -7.45 -42.90
CA LYS A 1221 30.36 -7.05 -43.61
C LYS A 1221 30.14 -7.07 -45.12
N LYS A 1222 30.52 -5.98 -45.79
CA LYS A 1222 30.97 -6.02 -47.18
C LYS A 1222 32.40 -6.56 -47.21
#